data_AF-P57037-F1
#
_entry.id   AF-P57037-F1
#
_cell.length_a   1.000
_cell.length_b   1.000
_cell.length_c   1.000
_cell.angle_alpha   90.00
_cell.angle_beta   90.00
_cell.angle_gamma   90.00
#
_symmetry.space_group_name_H-M   'P 1'
#
loop_
_entity.id
_entity.type
_entity.pdbx_description
1 polymer ?
#
loop_
_entity_poly.entity_id
_entity_poly.type
_entity_poly.pdbx_seq_one_letter_code
_entity_poly.pdbx_strand_id
1 'polypeptide(L)'
;MFLFSDGLQSINNNNRRKRIVKNAYIPSRGIRKIPHLSTLLPEFHIYKDGKGAEAVVGWGLRPTTHKARAFATEHQLPFIALEDGFLRSLGLGVSGYPPYSIVYDDIGIYYDTTRPSRLEQLILAADTMPSETLAQARQAMDFILQHHLSKYNHAPELSDDHPLRSPSKSETVLIIDQTFGDMAIQYGGADASTFELMFQTALNENPQADIWVKTHPDVLCGKKQGYLTQLVQQHRVHLLAEDINPISLLQNVDKVYCVTSQMGFEALLCGKPLTTFGLPWYAGWGVSDDRHPKIGSLIQTQRRAPRNLLQLFAAAYLQYSRYLNPNTGEAGSLFDVIDYLATVKRKNDKLRGELYCVGMSLWKRAVAKPFFNVPSCRLKFISSTQKLARVKLSDDARILAWGNGKEAIVRFAEQHHIPLLRMEDGFIRSVGLGSNLVPPLSLVTDDMSIYFNAETPSRLEYILQNQNFDDQDFQTALKLQKMLTENHISKYNVGSSDFTAPSTDKTVILVPGQVEDDASIRYGSPQIYRNLDLLRTVRERNPNAYIIYKPHPDVVSGNRIGHISPDDAARYADQTAEQADILTCLQYADEIHTMTSLTGFEALLRGKKVSCYGLPFYAGWGLTQDLLPIPRRSRRLELWQLVAGTLIYYPDYIHPKTHQAINAETAAQILIRQKNMQKNNNGLHRGCFAKKLGKIKQLYRSFK
;
A
#
# COMPACT_ATOMS: atom_id res chain seq x y z
N MET A 1 -9.87 3.41 28.65
CA MET A 1 -10.51 4.69 29.06
C MET A 1 -9.75 5.83 28.40
N PHE A 2 -10.03 6.08 27.11
CA PHE A 2 -9.69 7.28 26.32
C PHE A 2 -10.47 7.11 25.00
N LEU A 3 -11.74 7.52 25.01
CA LEU A 3 -12.58 7.54 23.82
C LEU A 3 -12.25 8.80 23.02
N PHE A 4 -11.23 8.74 22.16
CA PHE A 4 -10.94 9.78 21.17
C PHE A 4 -11.35 9.30 19.76
N SER A 5 -12.65 9.13 19.54
CA SER A 5 -13.22 9.22 18.20
C SER A 5 -14.45 10.10 18.30
N ASP A 6 -14.33 11.36 17.86
CA ASP A 6 -15.40 12.30 17.48
C ASP A 6 -15.00 13.80 17.61
N GLY A 7 -13.71 14.11 17.74
CA GLY A 7 -13.21 15.51 17.79
C GLY A 7 -12.91 16.18 16.44
N LEU A 8 -12.78 15.43 15.33
CA LEU A 8 -12.29 15.96 14.05
C LEU A 8 -13.39 16.53 13.12
N GLN A 9 -14.67 16.53 13.52
CA GLN A 9 -15.74 17.13 12.72
C GLN A 9 -16.31 18.46 13.25
N SER A 10 -15.95 18.94 14.45
CA SER A 10 -16.58 20.16 14.99
C SER A 10 -15.81 21.47 14.77
N ILE A 11 -14.50 21.44 14.45
CA ILE A 11 -13.72 22.69 14.27
C ILE A 11 -13.88 23.32 12.86
N ASN A 12 -14.49 22.62 11.89
CA ASN A 12 -14.64 23.15 10.53
C ASN A 12 -16.08 23.52 10.09
N ASN A 13 -17.08 23.46 10.97
CA ASN A 13 -18.47 23.73 10.55
C ASN A 13 -18.97 25.17 10.73
N ASN A 14 -18.23 26.08 11.39
CA ASN A 14 -18.67 27.47 11.58
C ASN A 14 -18.03 28.53 10.66
N ASN A 15 -17.27 28.11 9.63
CA ASN A 15 -16.74 29.04 8.62
C ASN A 15 -17.10 28.61 7.19
N ARG A 16 -18.39 28.44 6.89
CA ARG A 16 -18.90 28.44 5.50
C ARG A 16 -18.99 29.85 4.93
N ARG A 17 -17.96 30.70 5.13
CA ARG A 17 -17.69 31.76 4.15
C ARG A 17 -17.48 31.03 2.84
N LYS A 18 -18.29 31.30 1.80
CA LYS A 18 -18.04 30.83 0.43
C LYS A 18 -16.56 31.10 0.16
N ARG A 19 -15.73 30.06 0.16
CA ARG A 19 -14.30 30.21 -0.11
C ARG A 19 -14.26 30.70 -1.56
N ILE A 20 -13.92 31.97 -1.76
CA ILE A 20 -13.86 32.56 -3.10
C ILE A 20 -12.76 31.80 -3.82
N VAL A 21 -13.16 30.96 -4.78
CA VAL A 21 -12.24 30.17 -5.60
C VAL A 21 -11.71 31.10 -6.68
N LYS A 22 -10.40 31.28 -6.73
CA LYS A 22 -9.74 32.15 -7.71
C LYS A 22 -9.44 31.39 -9.01
N ASN A 23 -9.31 32.10 -10.12
CA ASN A 23 -8.85 31.51 -11.37
C ASN A 23 -7.32 31.40 -11.37
N ALA A 24 -6.77 30.18 -11.40
CA ALA A 24 -5.33 29.95 -11.51
C ALA A 24 -4.94 29.54 -12.94
N TYR A 25 -4.01 30.30 -13.53
CA TYR A 25 -3.37 29.90 -14.77
C TYR A 25 -2.20 28.95 -14.50
N ILE A 26 -2.27 27.74 -15.07
CA ILE A 26 -1.20 26.74 -15.00
C ILE A 26 -0.73 26.40 -16.43
N PRO A 27 0.31 27.07 -16.95
CA PRO A 27 0.80 26.82 -18.30
C PRO A 27 1.23 25.36 -18.50
N SER A 28 1.94 24.82 -17.51
CA SER A 28 2.54 23.49 -17.58
C SER A 28 1.48 22.40 -17.69
N ARG A 29 1.49 21.69 -18.82
CA ARG A 29 0.69 20.48 -19.00
C ARG A 29 1.08 19.38 -18.02
N GLY A 30 2.34 19.32 -17.61
CA GLY A 30 2.83 18.35 -16.62
C GLY A 30 2.15 18.54 -15.27
N ILE A 31 2.10 19.78 -14.78
CA ILE A 31 1.41 20.11 -13.52
C ILE A 31 -0.07 19.77 -13.64
N ARG A 32 -0.76 20.24 -14.71
CA ARG A 32 -2.19 19.97 -14.92
C ARG A 32 -2.57 18.49 -15.05
N LYS A 33 -1.60 17.60 -15.32
CA LYS A 33 -1.81 16.14 -15.38
C LYS A 33 -1.65 15.44 -14.04
N ILE A 34 -1.22 16.14 -12.98
CA ILE A 34 -1.14 15.57 -11.63
C ILE A 34 -2.54 15.11 -11.23
N PRO A 35 -2.73 13.82 -10.90
CA PRO A 35 -4.01 13.30 -10.43
C PRO A 35 -4.48 14.08 -9.19
N HIS A 36 -5.77 14.40 -9.13
CA HIS A 36 -6.37 15.11 -7.99
C HIS A 36 -5.75 16.48 -7.68
N LEU A 37 -5.16 17.17 -8.68
CA LEU A 37 -4.56 18.50 -8.48
C LEU A 37 -5.53 19.53 -7.90
N SER A 38 -6.81 19.50 -8.29
CA SER A 38 -7.84 20.39 -7.73
C SER A 38 -8.08 20.15 -6.24
N THR A 39 -7.88 18.93 -5.77
CA THR A 39 -7.96 18.56 -4.35
C THR A 39 -6.77 19.12 -3.57
N LEU A 40 -5.58 19.13 -4.19
CA LEU A 40 -4.38 19.74 -3.62
C LEU A 40 -4.43 21.28 -3.62
N LEU A 41 -5.20 21.87 -4.54
CA LEU A 41 -5.35 23.32 -4.74
C LEU A 41 -6.83 23.76 -4.67
N PRO A 42 -7.52 23.54 -3.53
CA PRO A 42 -8.97 23.78 -3.42
C PRO A 42 -9.36 25.26 -3.55
N GLU A 43 -8.41 26.18 -3.40
CA GLU A 43 -8.61 27.61 -3.61
C GLU A 43 -8.66 28.04 -5.08
N PHE A 44 -8.44 27.13 -6.03
CA PHE A 44 -8.31 27.47 -7.45
C PHE A 44 -9.21 26.69 -8.41
N HIS A 45 -9.81 27.40 -9.35
CA HIS A 45 -10.24 26.86 -10.64
C HIS A 45 -9.04 26.89 -11.59
N ILE A 46 -8.63 25.72 -12.07
CA ILE A 46 -7.40 25.56 -12.86
C ILE A 46 -7.69 25.76 -14.34
N TYR A 47 -7.06 26.78 -14.94
CA TYR A 47 -7.16 27.11 -16.35
C TYR A 47 -5.88 26.81 -17.13
N LYS A 48 -6.07 26.51 -18.41
CA LYS A 48 -4.99 26.26 -19.38
C LYS A 48 -4.50 27.53 -20.08
N ASP A 49 -5.27 28.61 -20.00
CA ASP A 49 -4.98 29.91 -20.59
C ASP A 49 -5.00 30.99 -19.49
N GLY A 50 -4.35 32.12 -19.76
CA GLY A 50 -4.17 33.19 -18.79
C GLY A 50 -5.33 34.20 -18.74
N LYS A 51 -6.41 34.00 -19.51
CA LYS A 51 -7.49 35.00 -19.60
C LYS A 51 -8.30 35.01 -18.30
N GLY A 52 -8.36 36.17 -17.64
CA GLY A 52 -9.06 36.30 -16.36
C GLY A 52 -8.40 35.52 -15.21
N ALA A 53 -7.11 35.21 -15.34
CA ALA A 53 -6.33 34.60 -14.26
C ALA A 53 -6.12 35.62 -13.14
N GLU A 54 -6.32 35.19 -11.90
CA GLU A 54 -6.07 35.96 -10.68
C GLU A 54 -4.77 35.52 -9.98
N ALA A 55 -4.18 34.43 -10.46
CA ALA A 55 -2.93 33.87 -9.97
C ALA A 55 -2.27 33.00 -11.04
N VAL A 56 -0.95 32.86 -10.96
CA VAL A 56 -0.18 31.98 -11.85
C VAL A 56 0.53 30.93 -11.00
N VAL A 57 0.44 29.67 -11.41
CA VAL A 57 1.07 28.56 -10.70
C VAL A 57 2.15 27.92 -11.57
N GLY A 58 3.33 27.72 -10.99
CA GLY A 58 4.45 27.05 -11.64
C GLY A 58 5.17 26.08 -10.71
N TRP A 59 6.17 25.38 -11.24
CA TRP A 59 6.93 24.39 -10.47
C TRP A 59 8.31 24.94 -10.10
N GLY A 60 8.46 25.39 -8.85
CA GLY A 60 9.70 25.91 -8.30
C GLY A 60 10.36 27.01 -9.15
N LEU A 61 11.66 26.84 -9.40
CA LEU A 61 12.51 27.76 -10.17
C LEU A 61 13.17 27.10 -11.40
N ARG A 62 12.65 25.95 -11.84
CA ARG A 62 13.16 25.26 -13.03
C ARG A 62 13.05 26.14 -14.29
N PRO A 63 13.89 25.93 -15.32
CA PRO A 63 13.82 26.69 -16.56
C PRO A 63 12.45 26.70 -17.24
N THR A 64 11.71 25.60 -17.12
CA THR A 64 10.35 25.45 -17.64
C THR A 64 9.32 26.37 -16.95
N THR A 65 9.65 26.91 -15.78
CA THR A 65 8.81 27.82 -14.99
C THR A 65 9.03 29.30 -15.34
N HIS A 66 10.08 29.64 -16.09
CA HIS A 66 10.37 31.04 -16.47
C HIS A 66 9.21 31.70 -17.23
N LYS A 67 8.53 30.99 -18.13
CA LYS A 67 7.38 31.53 -18.86
C LYS A 67 6.20 31.86 -17.94
N ALA A 68 5.95 31.01 -16.94
CA ALA A 68 4.89 31.24 -15.95
C ALA A 68 5.20 32.47 -15.10
N ARG A 69 6.46 32.62 -14.68
CA ARG A 69 6.92 33.79 -13.89
C ARG A 69 6.90 35.07 -14.71
N ALA A 70 7.37 35.04 -15.95
CA ALA A 70 7.31 36.19 -16.85
C ALA A 70 5.87 36.67 -17.05
N PHE A 71 4.94 35.74 -17.28
CA PHE A 71 3.51 36.06 -17.39
C PHE A 71 2.96 36.69 -16.11
N ALA A 72 3.30 36.12 -14.94
CA ALA A 72 2.89 36.68 -13.64
C ALA A 72 3.39 38.11 -13.45
N THR A 73 4.66 38.39 -13.76
CA THR A 73 5.25 39.73 -13.68
C THR A 73 4.60 40.70 -14.65
N GLU A 74 4.45 40.31 -15.91
CA GLU A 74 3.84 41.14 -16.97
C GLU A 74 2.40 41.54 -16.63
N HIS A 75 1.63 40.63 -16.04
CA HIS A 75 0.23 40.86 -15.68
C HIS A 75 0.03 41.26 -14.21
N GLN A 76 1.11 41.48 -13.45
CA GLN A 76 1.10 41.84 -12.04
C GLN A 76 0.27 40.87 -11.17
N LEU A 77 0.32 39.57 -11.49
CA LEU A 77 -0.41 38.52 -10.78
C LEU A 77 0.47 37.86 -9.71
N PRO A 78 -0.12 37.41 -8.59
CA PRO A 78 0.60 36.58 -7.62
C PRO A 78 1.08 35.28 -8.25
N PHE A 79 2.31 34.89 -7.92
CA PHE A 79 2.92 33.64 -8.38
C PHE A 79 2.98 32.63 -7.24
N ILE A 80 2.48 31.43 -7.48
CA ILE A 80 2.53 30.30 -6.55
C ILE A 80 3.54 29.28 -7.10
N ALA A 81 4.57 29.01 -6.31
CA ALA A 81 5.53 27.95 -6.55
C ALA A 81 5.05 26.64 -5.92
N LEU A 82 4.91 25.60 -6.73
CA LEU A 82 4.74 24.23 -6.27
C LEU A 82 6.05 23.47 -6.36
N GLU A 83 6.26 22.52 -5.48
CA GLU A 83 7.27 21.47 -5.60
C GLU A 83 6.72 20.16 -5.02
N ASP A 84 7.49 19.08 -5.16
CA ASP A 84 7.15 17.82 -4.50
C ASP A 84 7.16 18.02 -2.97
N GLY A 85 6.19 17.41 -2.28
CA GLY A 85 6.27 17.29 -0.82
C GLY A 85 7.44 16.41 -0.39
N PHE A 86 7.82 16.52 0.88
CA PHE A 86 8.99 15.82 1.42
C PHE A 86 8.77 14.30 1.57
N LEU A 87 7.51 13.84 1.58
CA LEU A 87 7.10 12.44 1.51
C LEU A 87 6.16 12.25 0.32
N ARG A 88 6.70 11.90 -0.84
CA ARG A 88 6.04 12.14 -2.14
C ARG A 88 5.31 10.94 -2.70
N SER A 89 6.01 9.82 -2.94
CA SER A 89 5.46 8.72 -3.76
C SER A 89 6.19 7.39 -3.58
N LEU A 90 5.61 6.32 -4.13
CA LEU A 90 6.25 5.01 -4.19
C LEU A 90 7.48 5.04 -5.11
N GLY A 91 7.29 5.29 -6.40
CA GLY A 91 8.39 5.40 -7.38
C GLY A 91 8.77 6.83 -7.72
N LEU A 92 9.75 6.99 -8.61
CA LEU A 92 10.25 8.28 -9.09
C LEU A 92 9.22 9.00 -9.98
N GLY A 93 9.22 10.34 -9.91
CA GLY A 93 8.38 11.17 -10.78
C GLY A 93 8.69 11.00 -12.28
N VAL A 94 9.98 10.83 -12.62
CA VAL A 94 10.42 10.58 -14.00
C VAL A 94 9.94 9.23 -14.55
N SER A 95 9.61 8.29 -13.67
CA SER A 95 9.04 6.97 -14.01
C SER A 95 7.50 6.99 -14.01
N GLY A 96 6.88 8.18 -13.95
CA GLY A 96 5.43 8.36 -14.05
C GLY A 96 4.66 8.23 -12.73
N TYR A 97 5.33 8.07 -11.59
CA TYR A 97 4.65 7.99 -10.29
C TYR A 97 4.19 9.38 -9.82
N PRO A 98 2.88 9.59 -9.60
CA PRO A 98 2.35 10.90 -9.20
C PRO A 98 2.72 11.23 -7.75
N PRO A 99 2.77 12.52 -7.39
CA PRO A 99 2.94 12.94 -6.00
C PRO A 99 1.65 12.73 -5.20
N TYR A 100 1.76 12.15 -4.00
CA TYR A 100 0.71 12.16 -2.97
C TYR A 100 0.79 13.39 -2.07
N SER A 101 1.89 14.13 -2.15
CA SER A 101 2.07 15.41 -1.48
C SER A 101 2.80 16.41 -2.36
N ILE A 102 2.41 17.68 -2.23
CA ILE A 102 3.09 18.82 -2.86
C ILE A 102 3.29 19.90 -1.81
N VAL A 103 4.31 20.73 -1.97
CA VAL A 103 4.40 21.99 -1.23
C VAL A 103 3.72 23.10 -2.01
N TYR A 104 3.17 24.06 -1.28
CA TYR A 104 2.55 25.26 -1.81
C TYR A 104 3.26 26.46 -1.22
N ASP A 105 3.87 27.30 -2.06
CA ASP A 105 4.56 28.51 -1.61
C ASP A 105 4.18 29.73 -2.46
N ASP A 106 3.56 30.72 -1.83
CA ASP A 106 3.16 31.98 -2.44
C ASP A 106 4.11 33.15 -2.07
N ILE A 107 5.26 32.86 -1.46
CA ILE A 107 6.26 33.86 -1.03
C ILE A 107 7.57 33.64 -1.79
N GLY A 108 8.14 32.43 -1.71
CA GLY A 108 9.42 32.06 -2.31
C GLY A 108 9.72 30.60 -2.02
N ILE A 109 10.12 29.81 -3.02
CA ILE A 109 10.23 28.35 -2.83
C ILE A 109 11.32 27.99 -1.81
N TYR A 110 11.10 26.98 -0.96
CA TYR A 110 11.93 26.67 0.22
C TYR A 110 13.44 26.50 -0.02
N TYR A 111 13.85 26.06 -1.21
CA TYR A 111 15.27 25.91 -1.57
C TYR A 111 15.91 27.19 -2.11
N ASP A 112 15.14 28.26 -2.25
CA ASP A 112 15.62 29.60 -2.62
C ASP A 112 15.81 30.47 -1.39
N THR A 113 17.08 30.60 -0.99
CA THR A 113 17.46 31.41 0.16
C THR A 113 17.70 32.88 -0.18
N THR A 114 17.62 33.27 -1.46
CA THR A 114 17.78 34.68 -1.88
C THR A 114 16.62 35.58 -1.44
N ARG A 115 15.48 34.99 -1.08
CA ARG A 115 14.27 35.67 -0.61
C ARG A 115 13.58 34.84 0.48
N PRO A 116 12.70 35.42 1.31
CA PRO A 116 11.89 34.66 2.25
C PRO A 116 11.02 33.59 1.57
N SER A 117 10.66 32.55 2.33
CA SER A 117 9.74 31.50 1.91
C SER A 117 8.60 31.34 2.90
N ARG A 118 7.49 30.73 2.49
CA ARG A 118 6.43 30.37 3.43
C ARG A 118 6.94 29.36 4.47
N LEU A 119 7.80 28.43 4.08
CA LEU A 119 8.39 27.48 5.02
C LEU A 119 9.23 28.19 6.10
N GLU A 120 10.04 29.16 5.71
CA GLU A 120 10.83 29.96 6.66
C GLU A 120 9.94 30.68 7.68
N GLN A 121 8.82 31.28 7.24
CA GLN A 121 7.87 31.91 8.14
C GLN A 121 7.20 30.90 9.10
N LEU A 122 6.85 29.71 8.61
CA LEU A 122 6.29 28.64 9.45
C LEU A 122 7.29 28.18 10.52
N ILE A 123 8.57 28.04 10.16
CA ILE A 123 9.63 27.66 11.10
C ILE A 123 9.88 28.79 12.12
N LEU A 124 9.91 30.05 11.70
CA LEU A 124 10.01 31.19 12.62
C LEU A 124 8.84 31.26 13.60
N ALA A 125 7.63 30.87 13.18
CA ALA A 125 6.46 30.82 14.05
C ALA A 125 6.40 29.58 14.97
N ALA A 126 7.35 28.63 14.85
CA ALA A 126 7.24 27.32 15.48
C ALA A 126 7.29 27.29 17.01
N ASP A 127 7.72 28.38 17.67
CA ASP A 127 7.63 28.50 19.13
C ASP A 127 6.19 28.62 19.64
N THR A 128 5.25 28.97 18.75
CA THR A 128 3.82 29.09 19.06
C THR A 128 3.01 27.86 18.66
N MET A 129 3.65 26.78 18.21
CA MET A 129 2.96 25.56 17.81
C MET A 129 2.27 24.89 19.01
N PRO A 130 1.01 24.45 18.87
CA PRO A 130 0.34 23.65 19.88
C PRO A 130 1.11 22.36 20.21
N SER A 131 1.04 21.91 21.45
CA SER A 131 1.68 20.67 21.90
C SER A 131 1.18 19.45 21.12
N GLU A 132 -0.09 19.46 20.71
CA GLU A 132 -0.71 18.42 19.88
C GLU A 132 -0.04 18.32 18.50
N THR A 133 0.33 19.45 17.89
CA THR A 133 1.06 19.46 16.60
C THR A 133 2.46 18.85 16.76
N LEU A 134 3.15 19.15 17.87
CA LEU A 134 4.46 18.57 18.16
C LEU A 134 4.36 17.07 18.49
N ALA A 135 3.28 16.62 19.13
CA ALA A 135 3.01 15.19 19.37
C ALA A 135 2.76 14.45 18.05
N GLN A 136 1.95 15.01 17.15
CA GLN A 136 1.73 14.47 15.81
C GLN A 136 3.03 14.42 14.99
N ALA A 137 3.85 15.46 15.08
CA ALA A 137 5.14 15.50 14.41
C ALA A 137 6.06 14.36 14.89
N ARG A 138 6.10 14.09 16.20
CA ARG A 138 6.91 13.01 16.78
C ARG A 138 6.43 11.65 16.28
N GLN A 139 5.12 11.40 16.38
CA GLN A 139 4.52 10.16 15.91
C GLN A 139 4.79 9.92 14.41
N ALA A 140 4.67 10.95 13.58
CA ALA A 140 4.96 10.84 12.16
C ALA A 140 6.45 10.60 11.86
N MET A 141 7.37 11.23 12.61
CA MET A 141 8.80 10.93 12.52
C MET A 141 9.07 9.47 12.88
N ASP A 142 8.48 8.98 13.97
CA ASP A 142 8.65 7.60 14.43
C ASP A 142 8.16 6.61 13.36
N PHE A 143 7.00 6.84 12.74
CA PHE A 143 6.50 5.98 11.66
C PHE A 143 7.33 6.07 10.37
N ILE A 144 7.83 7.25 10.02
CA ILE A 144 8.74 7.42 8.88
C ILE A 144 10.02 6.60 9.10
N LEU A 145 10.60 6.66 10.30
CA LEU A 145 11.80 5.90 10.65
C LEU A 145 11.50 4.41 10.78
N GLN A 146 10.38 4.01 11.38
CA GLN A 146 10.00 2.60 11.54
C GLN A 146 9.75 1.92 10.19
N HIS A 147 9.16 2.63 9.23
CA HIS A 147 8.84 2.09 7.91
C HIS A 147 9.86 2.45 6.82
N HIS A 148 10.98 3.07 7.21
CA HIS A 148 12.03 3.56 6.32
C HIS A 148 11.46 4.37 5.14
N LEU A 149 10.60 5.34 5.42
CA LEU A 149 9.98 6.18 4.41
C LEU A 149 10.86 7.38 4.05
N SER A 150 10.87 7.76 2.78
CA SER A 150 11.64 8.88 2.23
C SER A 150 10.82 9.59 1.13
N LYS A 151 11.39 10.60 0.47
CA LYS A 151 10.75 11.27 -0.68
C LYS A 151 10.25 10.24 -1.72
N TYR A 152 11.08 9.25 -2.04
CA TYR A 152 10.73 8.13 -2.93
C TYR A 152 10.97 6.79 -2.22
N ASN A 153 10.07 5.82 -2.40
CA ASN A 153 9.97 4.62 -1.54
C ASN A 153 10.05 3.30 -2.31
N HIS A 154 10.81 3.26 -3.41
CA HIS A 154 10.94 2.10 -4.31
C HIS A 154 12.26 1.35 -4.12
N ALA A 155 13.27 2.01 -3.58
CA ALA A 155 14.60 1.46 -3.39
C ALA A 155 14.56 0.32 -2.34
N PRO A 156 15.35 -0.75 -2.53
CA PRO A 156 15.50 -1.82 -1.54
C PRO A 156 16.16 -1.31 -0.26
N GLU A 157 15.97 -2.04 0.83
CA GLU A 157 16.75 -1.86 2.07
C GLU A 157 18.24 -2.12 1.82
N LEU A 158 19.10 -1.49 2.62
CA LEU A 158 20.52 -1.85 2.69
C LEU A 158 20.66 -3.33 3.11
N SER A 159 21.24 -4.15 2.24
CA SER A 159 21.39 -5.59 2.49
C SER A 159 22.29 -5.87 3.70
N ASP A 160 22.07 -7.00 4.36
CA ASP A 160 22.81 -7.38 5.58
C ASP A 160 24.29 -7.70 5.29
N ASP A 161 24.58 -8.16 4.07
CA ASP A 161 25.91 -8.47 3.56
C ASP A 161 26.62 -7.28 2.88
N HIS A 162 25.97 -6.11 2.83
CA HIS A 162 26.56 -4.93 2.18
C HIS A 162 27.85 -4.50 2.91
N PRO A 163 28.97 -4.22 2.19
CA PRO A 163 30.25 -3.88 2.81
C PRO A 163 30.20 -2.71 3.80
N LEU A 164 29.30 -1.75 3.60
CA LEU A 164 29.05 -0.64 4.53
C LEU A 164 28.66 -1.09 5.96
N ARG A 165 28.03 -2.27 6.12
CA ARG A 165 27.69 -2.84 7.45
C ARG A 165 28.88 -3.53 8.13
N SER A 166 29.95 -3.78 7.38
CA SER A 166 31.20 -4.35 7.88
C SER A 166 32.36 -3.42 7.52
N PRO A 167 32.37 -2.19 8.06
CA PRO A 167 33.40 -1.22 7.71
C PRO A 167 34.79 -1.77 8.08
N SER A 168 35.77 -1.44 7.25
CA SER A 168 37.18 -1.75 7.52
C SER A 168 37.76 -0.89 8.64
N LYS A 169 37.03 0.18 8.99
CA LYS A 169 37.37 1.19 10.00
C LYS A 169 36.32 1.27 11.11
N SER A 170 36.67 1.97 12.18
CA SER A 170 35.79 2.17 13.34
C SER A 170 34.61 3.09 13.07
N GLU A 171 34.69 3.93 12.04
CA GLU A 171 33.66 4.92 11.70
C GLU A 171 33.37 4.90 10.20
N THR A 172 32.11 5.16 9.86
CA THR A 172 31.59 5.26 8.50
C THR A 172 31.02 6.65 8.26
N VAL A 173 31.61 7.38 7.32
CA VAL A 173 31.17 8.73 6.94
C VAL A 173 30.49 8.68 5.58
N LEU A 174 29.32 9.28 5.46
CA LEU A 174 28.59 9.42 4.20
C LEU A 174 28.68 10.84 3.66
N ILE A 175 29.15 10.99 2.42
CA ILE A 175 29.12 12.23 1.66
C ILE A 175 28.04 12.11 0.58
N ILE A 176 27.12 13.05 0.54
CA ILE A 176 25.99 13.02 -0.39
C ILE A 176 26.31 13.88 -1.61
N ASP A 177 26.47 13.23 -2.76
CA ASP A 177 26.57 13.88 -4.06
C ASP A 177 25.17 14.27 -4.58
N GLN A 178 25.12 15.27 -5.47
CA GLN A 178 23.87 15.72 -6.08
C GLN A 178 24.05 15.85 -7.60
N THR A 179 22.95 15.80 -8.35
CA THR A 179 23.00 15.87 -9.81
C THR A 179 23.34 17.28 -10.28
N PHE A 180 24.24 17.39 -11.26
CA PHE A 180 24.61 18.65 -11.88
C PHE A 180 23.40 19.44 -12.39
N GLY A 181 23.38 20.75 -12.11
CA GLY A 181 22.32 21.66 -12.55
C GLY A 181 21.03 21.59 -11.73
N ASP A 182 21.01 20.92 -10.57
CA ASP A 182 19.88 21.01 -9.65
C ASP A 182 19.71 22.46 -9.12
N MET A 183 18.47 22.96 -9.16
CA MET A 183 18.15 24.32 -8.70
C MET A 183 18.43 24.50 -7.21
N ALA A 184 18.29 23.46 -6.39
CA ALA A 184 18.60 23.53 -4.97
C ALA A 184 20.08 23.82 -4.69
N ILE A 185 20.99 23.50 -5.62
CA ILE A 185 22.42 23.81 -5.49
C ILE A 185 22.64 25.31 -5.73
N GLN A 186 22.20 25.81 -6.90
CA GLN A 186 22.35 27.21 -7.27
C GLN A 186 21.68 28.17 -6.27
N TYR A 187 20.41 27.90 -5.94
CA TYR A 187 19.62 28.75 -5.04
C TYR A 187 19.89 28.48 -3.55
N GLY A 188 20.60 27.38 -3.25
CA GLY A 188 21.21 27.10 -1.96
C GLY A 188 22.62 27.69 -1.82
N GLY A 189 23.05 28.57 -2.73
CA GLY A 189 24.33 29.29 -2.61
C GLY A 189 25.58 28.45 -2.87
N ALA A 190 25.43 27.28 -3.49
CA ALA A 190 26.54 26.35 -3.71
C ALA A 190 26.84 26.17 -5.21
N ASP A 191 28.04 25.64 -5.48
CA ASP A 191 28.55 25.32 -6.81
C ASP A 191 29.52 24.13 -6.75
N ALA A 192 30.21 23.83 -7.85
CA ALA A 192 31.17 22.72 -7.91
C ALA A 192 32.31 22.84 -6.87
N SER A 193 32.81 24.06 -6.62
CA SER A 193 33.87 24.28 -5.62
C SER A 193 33.38 23.97 -4.20
N THR A 194 32.08 24.16 -3.95
CA THR A 194 31.45 23.81 -2.66
C THR A 194 31.47 22.31 -2.41
N PHE A 195 31.24 21.50 -3.45
CA PHE A 195 31.33 20.03 -3.35
C PHE A 195 32.76 19.57 -3.10
N GLU A 196 33.74 20.15 -3.81
CA GLU A 196 35.15 19.84 -3.59
C GLU A 196 35.59 20.20 -2.17
N LEU A 197 35.22 21.38 -1.68
CA LEU A 197 35.48 21.79 -0.30
C LEU A 197 34.87 20.81 0.70
N MET A 198 33.58 20.49 0.57
CA MET A 198 32.91 19.50 1.42
C MET A 198 33.65 18.16 1.44
N PHE A 199 34.05 17.67 0.25
CA PHE A 199 34.76 16.40 0.11
C PHE A 199 36.11 16.44 0.84
N GLN A 200 36.95 17.44 0.58
CA GLN A 200 38.25 17.59 1.23
C GLN A 200 38.11 17.75 2.75
N THR A 201 37.11 18.51 3.20
CA THR A 201 36.87 18.68 4.63
C THR A 201 36.43 17.38 5.32
N ALA A 202 35.53 16.62 4.70
CA ALA A 202 35.12 15.31 5.23
C ALA A 202 36.31 14.34 5.31
N LEU A 203 37.23 14.37 4.35
CA LEU A 203 38.46 13.59 4.42
C LEU A 203 39.35 14.03 5.59
N ASN A 204 39.61 15.32 5.70
CA ASN A 204 40.54 15.87 6.69
C ASN A 204 40.06 15.69 8.13
N GLU A 205 38.76 15.83 8.37
CA GLU A 205 38.18 15.72 9.72
C GLU A 205 38.00 14.27 10.19
N ASN A 206 37.99 13.30 9.27
CA ASN A 206 37.71 11.91 9.59
C ASN A 206 38.83 11.01 9.02
N PRO A 207 40.10 11.19 9.43
CA PRO A 207 41.25 10.52 8.83
C PRO A 207 41.24 8.99 9.02
N GLN A 208 40.52 8.49 10.03
CA GLN A 208 40.42 7.06 10.35
C GLN A 208 39.10 6.43 9.89
N ALA A 209 38.20 7.16 9.24
CA ALA A 209 36.91 6.64 8.80
C ALA A 209 36.95 6.09 7.38
N ASP A 210 36.07 5.12 7.11
CA ASP A 210 35.68 4.72 5.75
C ASP A 210 34.73 5.79 5.19
N ILE A 211 35.06 6.32 4.01
CA ILE A 211 34.33 7.43 3.40
C ILE A 211 33.51 6.88 2.25
N TRP A 212 32.18 7.00 2.34
CA TRP A 212 31.26 6.59 1.28
C TRP A 212 30.68 7.80 0.58
N VAL A 213 30.77 7.85 -0.74
CA VAL A 213 30.17 8.90 -1.56
C VAL A 213 28.90 8.36 -2.21
N LYS A 214 27.73 8.78 -1.74
CA LYS A 214 26.45 8.43 -2.36
C LYS A 214 26.25 9.26 -3.61
N THR A 215 26.24 8.62 -4.77
CA THR A 215 25.89 9.26 -6.06
C THR A 215 24.63 8.65 -6.65
N HIS A 216 24.02 9.34 -7.61
CA HIS A 216 22.82 8.85 -8.29
C HIS A 216 23.20 7.74 -9.29
N PRO A 217 22.45 6.61 -9.40
CA PRO A 217 22.78 5.52 -10.32
C PRO A 217 23.03 5.95 -11.77
N ASP A 218 22.18 6.85 -12.30
CA ASP A 218 22.35 7.46 -13.64
C ASP A 218 23.70 8.15 -13.88
N VAL A 219 24.44 8.56 -12.83
CA VAL A 219 25.77 9.16 -12.98
C VAL A 219 26.78 8.11 -13.45
N LEU A 220 26.73 6.90 -12.88
CA LEU A 220 27.60 5.80 -13.33
C LEU A 220 27.23 5.27 -14.71
N CYS A 221 25.93 5.28 -15.06
CA CYS A 221 25.50 4.90 -16.41
C CYS A 221 25.75 5.99 -17.46
N GLY A 222 26.39 7.11 -17.11
CA GLY A 222 26.67 8.23 -18.03
C GLY A 222 25.45 9.04 -18.46
N LYS A 223 24.29 8.83 -17.83
CA LYS A 223 23.04 9.57 -18.12
C LYS A 223 22.97 10.92 -17.41
N LYS A 224 23.71 11.07 -16.31
CA LYS A 224 23.84 12.31 -15.53
C LYS A 224 25.31 12.52 -15.14
N GLN A 225 25.62 13.71 -14.61
CA GLN A 225 26.92 14.00 -14.02
C GLN A 225 26.71 14.39 -12.54
N GLY A 226 27.54 13.83 -11.66
CA GLY A 226 27.67 14.25 -10.27
C GLY A 226 28.85 15.20 -10.11
N TYR A 227 28.99 15.83 -8.94
CA TYR A 227 30.10 16.75 -8.67
C TYR A 227 31.34 16.03 -8.13
N LEU A 228 31.15 14.89 -7.45
CA LEU A 228 32.23 14.20 -6.73
C LEU A 228 32.82 13.01 -7.47
N THR A 229 32.22 12.56 -8.57
CA THR A 229 32.54 11.27 -9.21
C THR A 229 34.03 11.12 -9.58
N GLN A 230 34.69 12.21 -9.98
CA GLN A 230 36.11 12.18 -10.35
C GLN A 230 37.06 12.20 -9.13
N LEU A 231 36.60 12.63 -7.96
CA LEU A 231 37.41 12.79 -6.76
C LEU A 231 37.57 11.48 -5.95
N VAL A 232 36.80 10.44 -6.29
CA VAL A 232 36.65 9.20 -5.51
C VAL A 232 37.82 8.20 -5.70
N GLN A 233 38.88 8.56 -6.43
CA GLN A 233 40.00 7.65 -6.74
C GLN A 233 40.98 7.38 -5.56
N GLN A 234 40.54 7.52 -4.31
CA GLN A 234 41.40 7.38 -3.12
C GLN A 234 41.15 6.07 -2.36
N HIS A 235 42.18 5.51 -1.71
CA HIS A 235 42.18 4.16 -1.11
C HIS A 235 41.08 3.89 -0.06
N ARG A 236 40.54 4.94 0.59
CA ARG A 236 39.51 4.85 1.65
C ARG A 236 38.17 5.47 1.26
N VAL A 237 38.01 5.82 -0.02
CA VAL A 237 36.80 6.44 -0.55
C VAL A 237 36.08 5.43 -1.43
N HIS A 238 34.86 5.10 -1.05
CA HIS A 238 34.01 4.11 -1.71
C HIS A 238 32.86 4.82 -2.41
N LEU A 239 32.58 4.46 -3.65
CA LEU A 239 31.44 4.99 -4.38
C LEU A 239 30.19 4.16 -4.13
N LEU A 240 29.12 4.77 -3.62
CA LEU A 240 27.81 4.14 -3.44
C LEU A 240 26.82 4.63 -4.49
N ALA A 241 26.80 3.97 -5.65
CA ALA A 241 25.90 4.31 -6.74
C ALA A 241 24.60 3.48 -6.77
N GLU A 242 24.48 2.47 -5.91
CA GLU A 242 23.31 1.60 -5.81
C GLU A 242 22.06 2.37 -5.42
N ASP A 243 20.91 1.91 -5.90
CA ASP A 243 19.61 2.39 -5.44
C ASP A 243 19.31 1.72 -4.10
N ILE A 244 19.38 2.48 -3.01
CA ILE A 244 19.22 2.00 -1.63
C ILE A 244 18.30 2.97 -0.91
N ASN A 245 17.42 2.44 -0.07
CA ASN A 245 16.53 3.21 0.77
C ASN A 245 17.34 4.18 1.68
N PRO A 246 17.08 5.51 1.59
CA PRO A 246 17.86 6.50 2.31
C PRO A 246 17.90 6.32 3.83
N ILE A 247 16.77 6.01 4.47
CA ILE A 247 16.70 5.84 5.93
C ILE A 247 17.53 4.64 6.37
N SER A 248 17.38 3.51 5.67
CA SER A 248 18.13 2.28 5.98
C SER A 248 19.64 2.46 5.84
N LEU A 249 20.07 3.24 4.83
CA LEU A 249 21.47 3.61 4.65
C LEU A 249 21.94 4.52 5.78
N LEU A 250 21.20 5.59 6.06
CA LEU A 250 21.56 6.60 7.05
C LEU A 250 21.66 6.03 8.47
N GLN A 251 20.86 5.03 8.83
CA GLN A 251 20.94 4.37 10.13
C GLN A 251 22.28 3.63 10.34
N ASN A 252 22.95 3.21 9.25
CA ASN A 252 24.20 2.45 9.26
C ASN A 252 25.46 3.32 9.05
N VAL A 253 25.35 4.64 9.12
CA VAL A 253 26.52 5.54 9.07
C VAL A 253 26.62 6.38 10.35
N ASP A 254 27.80 6.91 10.63
CA ASP A 254 28.09 7.65 11.86
C ASP A 254 27.98 9.17 11.66
N LYS A 255 28.42 9.68 10.50
CA LYS A 255 28.40 11.12 10.19
C LYS A 255 28.03 11.36 8.73
N VAL A 256 27.32 12.45 8.46
CA VAL A 256 26.85 12.80 7.13
C VAL A 256 27.30 14.20 6.72
N TYR A 257 27.76 14.33 5.47
CA TYR A 257 28.11 15.59 4.83
C TYR A 257 27.22 15.79 3.61
N CYS A 258 26.61 16.97 3.48
CA CYS A 258 25.83 17.31 2.29
C CYS A 258 25.95 18.79 1.92
N VAL A 259 25.58 19.11 0.68
CA VAL A 259 25.46 20.50 0.23
C VAL A 259 24.05 21.01 0.52
N THR A 260 23.05 20.54 -0.22
CA THR A 260 21.64 20.99 -0.09
C THR A 260 20.61 19.85 -0.16
N SER A 261 21.08 18.59 -0.16
CA SER A 261 20.23 17.42 -0.37
C SER A 261 19.20 17.22 0.75
N GLN A 262 17.96 16.90 0.40
CA GLN A 262 16.93 16.51 1.38
C GLN A 262 17.36 15.34 2.26
N MET A 263 18.24 14.45 1.76
CA MET A 263 18.76 13.33 2.53
C MET A 263 19.63 13.77 3.72
N GLY A 264 20.15 15.02 3.71
CA GLY A 264 20.74 15.63 4.90
C GLY A 264 19.70 15.83 6.01
N PHE A 265 18.50 16.29 5.70
CA PHE A 265 17.42 16.38 6.70
C PHE A 265 17.03 14.98 7.23
N GLU A 266 16.98 13.98 6.36
CA GLU A 266 16.73 12.59 6.76
C GLU A 266 17.81 12.05 7.70
N ALA A 267 19.08 12.48 7.54
CA ALA A 267 20.16 12.13 8.48
C ALA A 267 19.86 12.65 9.89
N LEU A 268 19.33 13.87 10.00
CA LEU A 268 18.91 14.44 11.28
C LEU A 268 17.77 13.64 11.91
N LEU A 269 16.80 13.17 11.11
CA LEU A 269 15.72 12.29 11.60
C LEU A 269 16.30 10.99 12.17
N CYS A 270 17.33 10.42 11.52
CA CYS A 270 18.06 9.25 12.01
C CYS A 270 19.00 9.54 13.20
N GLY A 271 19.01 10.76 13.74
CA GLY A 271 19.87 11.17 14.85
C GLY A 271 21.36 11.26 14.48
N LYS A 272 21.69 11.41 13.19
CA LYS A 272 23.07 11.44 12.72
C LYS A 272 23.61 12.87 12.68
N PRO A 273 24.84 13.12 13.18
CA PRO A 273 25.54 14.37 12.98
C PRO A 273 25.60 14.76 11.49
N LEU A 274 25.12 15.96 11.19
CA LEU A 274 25.07 16.50 9.84
C LEU A 274 25.91 17.77 9.74
N THR A 275 26.83 17.77 8.78
CA THR A 275 27.52 18.99 8.33
C THR A 275 26.97 19.43 6.97
N THR A 276 26.56 20.70 6.85
CA THR A 276 26.03 21.28 5.61
C THR A 276 27.00 22.32 5.03
N PHE A 277 27.18 22.29 3.71
CA PHE A 277 28.03 23.26 2.98
C PHE A 277 27.26 24.24 2.10
N GLY A 278 26.00 23.94 1.79
CA GLY A 278 25.08 24.88 1.14
C GLY A 278 24.10 25.51 2.12
N LEU A 279 23.01 26.05 1.58
CA LEU A 279 21.91 26.66 2.33
C LEU A 279 20.59 25.88 2.11
N PRO A 280 20.51 24.58 2.49
CA PRO A 280 19.22 23.90 2.50
C PRO A 280 18.29 24.58 3.50
N TRP A 281 16.98 24.36 3.34
CA TRP A 281 15.96 25.02 4.16
C TRP A 281 16.11 24.74 5.67
N TYR A 282 16.72 23.61 6.04
CA TYR A 282 16.96 23.18 7.41
C TYR A 282 18.30 23.66 8.01
N ALA A 283 19.14 24.37 7.25
CA ALA A 283 20.36 24.99 7.76
C ALA A 283 20.09 26.35 8.42
N GLY A 284 20.86 26.67 9.45
CA GLY A 284 20.85 27.93 10.20
C GLY A 284 19.91 27.94 11.40
N TRP A 285 19.29 26.81 11.74
CA TRP A 285 18.34 26.71 12.85
C TRP A 285 18.93 26.05 14.11
N GLY A 286 20.19 25.58 14.07
CA GLY A 286 20.86 24.96 15.22
C GLY A 286 20.68 23.45 15.35
N VAL A 287 20.24 22.76 14.29
CA VAL A 287 20.16 21.28 14.24
C VAL A 287 21.31 20.62 13.47
N SER A 288 22.13 21.39 12.78
CA SER A 288 23.26 20.93 11.97
C SER A 288 24.47 21.84 12.13
N ASP A 289 25.65 21.32 11.78
CA ASP A 289 26.88 22.09 11.63
C ASP A 289 26.86 22.77 10.24
N ASP A 290 26.42 24.03 10.22
CA ASP A 290 26.18 24.79 8.99
C ASP A 290 27.37 25.68 8.63
N ARG A 291 28.10 25.31 7.57
CA ARG A 291 29.39 25.92 7.22
C ARG A 291 29.33 26.94 6.09
N HIS A 292 28.14 27.19 5.53
CA HIS A 292 27.99 28.18 4.48
C HIS A 292 28.08 29.62 5.04
N PRO A 293 28.93 30.52 4.50
CA PRO A 293 29.18 31.85 5.07
C PRO A 293 27.94 32.75 5.24
N LYS A 294 26.92 32.58 4.38
CA LYS A 294 25.67 33.37 4.44
C LYS A 294 24.73 32.99 5.59
N ILE A 295 24.98 31.92 6.34
CA ILE A 295 24.15 31.55 7.51
C ILE A 295 24.12 32.71 8.53
N GLY A 296 25.27 33.32 8.81
CA GLY A 296 25.35 34.48 9.70
C GLY A 296 24.50 35.67 9.25
N SER A 297 24.46 35.94 7.93
CA SER A 297 23.62 37.01 7.37
C SER A 297 22.13 36.70 7.49
N LEU A 298 21.71 35.44 7.30
CA LEU A 298 20.31 35.04 7.49
C LEU A 298 19.88 35.19 8.96
N ILE A 299 20.76 34.90 9.91
CA ILE A 299 20.50 35.12 11.34
C ILE A 299 20.38 36.62 11.65
N GLN A 300 21.33 37.43 11.16
CA GLN A 300 21.33 38.90 11.36
C GLN A 300 20.08 39.56 10.79
N THR A 301 19.55 39.05 9.68
CA THR A 301 18.31 39.53 9.05
C THR A 301 17.04 38.89 9.62
N GLN A 302 17.14 38.18 10.76
CA GLN A 302 16.03 37.54 11.47
C GLN A 302 15.27 36.49 10.64
N ARG A 303 15.90 35.97 9.58
CA ARG A 303 15.37 34.90 8.74
C ARG A 303 15.68 33.51 9.28
N ARG A 304 16.54 33.44 10.31
CA ARG A 304 16.93 32.22 11.03
C ARG A 304 16.99 32.50 12.53
N ALA A 305 16.58 31.53 13.33
CA ALA A 305 16.62 31.54 14.78
C ALA A 305 16.81 30.09 15.29
N PRO A 306 17.23 29.85 16.54
CA PRO A 306 17.28 28.48 17.06
C PRO A 306 15.92 27.79 17.02
N ARG A 307 15.82 26.63 16.36
CA ARG A 307 14.65 25.74 16.34
C ARG A 307 15.12 24.30 16.46
N ASN A 308 14.38 23.49 17.20
CA ASN A 308 14.70 22.07 17.30
C ASN A 308 14.19 21.30 16.08
N LEU A 309 14.67 20.06 15.92
CA LEU A 309 14.34 19.18 14.79
C LEU A 309 12.83 18.92 14.67
N LEU A 310 12.13 18.79 15.80
CA LEU A 310 10.70 18.52 15.83
C LEU A 310 9.89 19.71 15.30
N GLN A 311 10.29 20.94 15.63
CA GLN A 311 9.71 22.16 15.09
C GLN A 311 9.90 22.29 13.57
N LEU A 312 11.11 21.98 13.09
CA LEU A 312 11.43 21.95 11.66
C LEU A 312 10.57 20.93 10.91
N PHE A 313 10.47 19.71 11.45
CA PHE A 313 9.63 18.66 10.89
C PHE A 313 8.15 19.08 10.87
N ALA A 314 7.62 19.60 11.97
CA ALA A 314 6.22 20.04 12.06
C ALA A 314 5.89 21.12 11.03
N ALA A 315 6.74 22.15 10.89
CA ALA A 315 6.57 23.19 9.88
C ALA A 315 6.56 22.61 8.45
N ALA A 316 7.53 21.76 8.13
CA ALA A 316 7.72 21.23 6.78
C ALA A 316 6.69 20.15 6.38
N TYR A 317 6.41 19.20 7.26
CA TYR A 317 5.62 18.01 6.98
C TYR A 317 4.15 18.12 7.43
N LEU A 318 3.80 18.98 8.38
CA LEU A 318 2.39 19.12 8.83
C LEU A 318 1.73 20.40 8.30
N GLN A 319 2.49 21.50 8.16
CA GLN A 319 1.91 22.81 7.81
C GLN A 319 2.20 23.24 6.37
N TYR A 320 3.41 23.00 5.86
CA TYR A 320 3.85 23.47 4.55
C TYR A 320 3.40 22.54 3.40
N SER A 321 3.47 21.23 3.63
CA SER A 321 3.08 20.21 2.67
C SER A 321 1.57 19.98 2.67
N ARG A 322 0.99 19.79 1.48
CA ARG A 322 -0.40 19.41 1.26
C ARG A 322 -0.46 17.95 0.83
N TYR A 323 -1.39 17.19 1.40
CA TYR A 323 -1.48 15.74 1.20
C TYR A 323 -2.82 15.33 0.58
N LEU A 324 -2.76 14.29 -0.24
CA LEU A 324 -3.91 13.50 -0.64
C LEU A 324 -4.00 12.28 0.26
N ASN A 325 -5.21 11.79 0.53
CA ASN A 325 -5.38 10.39 0.90
C ASN A 325 -5.27 9.56 -0.39
N PRO A 326 -4.21 8.76 -0.58
CA PRO A 326 -4.00 8.07 -1.86
C PRO A 326 -5.05 6.99 -2.15
N ASN A 327 -5.77 6.50 -1.13
CA ASN A 327 -6.82 5.50 -1.29
C ASN A 327 -8.08 6.08 -1.93
N THR A 328 -8.38 7.35 -1.67
CA THR A 328 -9.65 8.00 -2.09
C THR A 328 -9.44 9.09 -3.13
N GLY A 329 -8.26 9.71 -3.19
CA GLY A 329 -7.97 10.89 -4.00
C GLY A 329 -8.54 12.19 -3.43
N GLU A 330 -9.09 12.15 -2.22
CA GLU A 330 -9.57 13.31 -1.48
C GLU A 330 -8.43 13.96 -0.68
N ALA A 331 -8.69 15.14 -0.10
CA ALA A 331 -7.72 15.81 0.76
C ALA A 331 -7.41 14.90 1.97
N GLY A 332 -6.13 14.75 2.29
CA GLY A 332 -5.65 13.90 3.36
C GLY A 332 -4.59 14.58 4.21
N SER A 333 -3.94 13.77 5.03
CA SER A 333 -2.90 14.16 5.97
C SER A 333 -1.59 13.43 5.67
N LEU A 334 -0.54 13.82 6.38
CA LEU A 334 0.73 13.10 6.38
C LEU A 334 0.55 11.62 6.75
N PHE A 335 -0.31 11.32 7.74
CA PHE A 335 -0.58 9.94 8.19
C PHE A 335 -1.25 9.09 7.11
N ASP A 336 -2.20 9.65 6.34
CA ASP A 336 -2.80 8.93 5.21
C ASP A 336 -1.74 8.50 4.17
N VAL A 337 -0.72 9.33 3.97
CA VAL A 337 0.39 9.03 3.05
C VAL A 337 1.39 8.06 3.67
N ILE A 338 1.70 8.18 4.96
CA ILE A 338 2.56 7.22 5.69
C ILE A 338 1.94 5.81 5.62
N ASP A 339 0.69 5.64 6.02
CA ASP A 339 0.01 4.35 6.06
C ASP A 339 -0.05 3.69 4.68
N TYR A 340 -0.38 4.50 3.67
CA TYR A 340 -0.42 4.05 2.29
C TYR A 340 0.97 3.64 1.79
N LEU A 341 1.99 4.48 1.97
CA LEU A 341 3.35 4.22 1.49
C LEU A 341 3.97 3.02 2.20
N ALA A 342 3.79 2.87 3.51
CA ALA A 342 4.24 1.69 4.25
C ALA A 342 3.64 0.39 3.68
N THR A 343 2.36 0.42 3.29
CA THR A 343 1.68 -0.73 2.68
C THR A 343 2.18 -1.00 1.27
N VAL A 344 2.22 0.01 0.39
CA VAL A 344 2.65 -0.21 -1.00
C VAL A 344 4.16 -0.45 -1.15
N LYS A 345 4.98 0.03 -0.21
CA LYS A 345 6.41 -0.27 -0.13
C LYS A 345 6.64 -1.74 0.21
N ARG A 346 5.99 -2.29 1.24
CA ARG A 346 6.04 -3.73 1.56
C ARG A 346 5.67 -4.60 0.37
N LYS A 347 4.61 -4.21 -0.35
CA LYS A 347 4.21 -4.85 -1.60
C LYS A 347 5.29 -4.76 -2.68
N ASN A 348 5.88 -3.58 -2.89
CA ASN A 348 6.96 -3.39 -3.84
C ASN A 348 8.17 -4.28 -3.54
N ASP A 349 8.56 -4.38 -2.27
CA ASP A 349 9.69 -5.20 -1.83
C ASP A 349 9.38 -6.69 -1.98
N LYS A 350 8.20 -7.14 -1.56
CA LYS A 350 7.70 -8.51 -1.76
C LYS A 350 7.75 -8.92 -3.25
N LEU A 351 7.40 -8.01 -4.16
CA LEU A 351 7.29 -8.27 -5.60
C LEU A 351 8.54 -7.88 -6.42
N ARG A 352 9.64 -7.49 -5.75
CA ARG A 352 10.90 -7.08 -6.39
C ARG A 352 11.51 -8.17 -7.29
N GLY A 353 11.91 -7.79 -8.50
CA GLY A 353 12.61 -8.66 -9.46
C GLY A 353 11.74 -9.14 -10.61
N GLU A 354 12.20 -10.18 -11.33
CA GLU A 354 11.48 -10.70 -12.50
C GLU A 354 10.46 -11.76 -12.11
N LEU A 355 9.18 -11.48 -12.32
CA LEU A 355 8.11 -12.39 -11.93
C LEU A 355 7.45 -13.03 -13.15
N TYR A 356 7.71 -14.31 -13.37
CA TYR A 356 7.23 -15.09 -14.52
C TYR A 356 5.88 -15.76 -14.23
N CYS A 357 4.82 -15.22 -14.81
CA CYS A 357 3.48 -15.80 -14.81
C CYS A 357 3.35 -16.88 -15.89
N VAL A 358 3.31 -18.15 -15.48
CA VAL A 358 3.30 -19.31 -16.40
C VAL A 358 1.88 -19.80 -16.68
N GLY A 359 1.50 -19.90 -17.95
CA GLY A 359 0.26 -20.56 -18.38
C GLY A 359 -1.03 -19.79 -18.07
N MET A 360 -0.96 -18.50 -17.75
CA MET A 360 -2.13 -17.67 -17.48
C MET A 360 -2.89 -17.32 -18.77
N SER A 361 -4.23 -17.45 -18.73
CA SER A 361 -5.13 -17.02 -19.81
C SER A 361 -5.16 -15.50 -19.94
N LEU A 362 -5.51 -14.97 -21.13
CA LEU A 362 -5.52 -13.51 -21.39
C LEU A 362 -6.35 -12.73 -20.35
N TRP A 363 -7.50 -13.26 -19.94
CA TRP A 363 -8.31 -12.70 -18.87
C TRP A 363 -7.55 -12.61 -17.55
N LYS A 364 -6.93 -13.72 -17.10
CA LYS A 364 -6.14 -13.72 -15.86
C LYS A 364 -4.94 -12.77 -15.94
N ARG A 365 -4.32 -12.63 -17.12
CA ARG A 365 -3.25 -11.63 -17.33
C ARG A 365 -3.76 -10.21 -17.15
N ALA A 366 -4.90 -9.89 -17.74
CA ALA A 366 -5.53 -8.57 -17.63
C ALA A 366 -5.89 -8.24 -16.17
N VAL A 367 -6.49 -9.20 -15.45
CA VAL A 367 -6.82 -9.07 -14.03
C VAL A 367 -5.58 -8.92 -13.15
N ALA A 368 -4.52 -9.71 -13.39
CA ALA A 368 -3.34 -9.70 -12.53
C ALA A 368 -2.51 -8.42 -12.68
N LYS A 369 -2.34 -7.89 -13.91
CA LYS A 369 -1.44 -6.77 -14.21
C LYS A 369 -1.51 -5.60 -13.21
N PRO A 370 -2.68 -5.03 -12.87
CA PRO A 370 -2.78 -3.97 -11.86
C PRO A 370 -2.18 -4.32 -10.50
N PHE A 371 -2.32 -5.58 -10.04
CA PHE A 371 -1.82 -6.02 -8.74
C PHE A 371 -0.30 -6.07 -8.68
N PHE A 372 0.39 -6.19 -9.81
CA PHE A 372 1.86 -6.23 -9.87
C PHE A 372 2.47 -4.96 -10.47
N ASN A 373 1.68 -3.90 -10.67
CA ASN A 373 2.14 -2.62 -11.21
C ASN A 373 2.84 -1.77 -10.11
N VAL A 374 4.01 -2.23 -9.68
CA VAL A 374 4.89 -1.56 -8.71
C VAL A 374 6.29 -1.40 -9.33
N PRO A 375 7.07 -0.37 -8.93
CA PRO A 375 8.30 0.00 -9.65
C PRO A 375 9.32 -1.13 -9.77
N SER A 376 9.43 -1.96 -8.73
CA SER A 376 10.46 -2.99 -8.63
C SER A 376 10.03 -4.34 -9.21
N CYS A 377 8.78 -4.50 -9.69
CA CYS A 377 8.30 -5.76 -10.26
C CYS A 377 8.36 -5.75 -11.80
N ARG A 378 9.14 -6.67 -12.37
CA ARG A 378 9.18 -6.92 -13.82
C ARG A 378 8.32 -8.13 -14.15
N LEU A 379 7.02 -7.89 -14.29
CA LEU A 379 6.03 -8.93 -14.59
C LEU A 379 6.17 -9.44 -16.04
N LYS A 380 6.41 -10.74 -16.21
CA LYS A 380 6.53 -11.41 -17.51
C LYS A 380 5.49 -12.51 -17.64
N PHE A 381 4.90 -12.65 -18.83
CA PHE A 381 3.94 -13.72 -19.11
C PHE A 381 4.52 -14.73 -20.08
N ILE A 382 4.46 -16.01 -19.73
CA ILE A 382 4.95 -17.10 -20.55
C ILE A 382 3.93 -18.23 -20.63
N SER A 383 3.82 -18.89 -21.80
CA SER A 383 2.72 -19.83 -22.03
C SER A 383 2.90 -21.18 -21.34
N SER A 384 4.14 -21.63 -21.12
CA SER A 384 4.44 -22.94 -20.53
C SER A 384 5.86 -23.00 -19.97
N THR A 385 6.14 -24.02 -19.15
CA THR A 385 7.47 -24.29 -18.59
C THR A 385 8.49 -24.67 -19.65
N GLN A 386 8.08 -25.34 -20.74
CA GLN A 386 8.98 -25.66 -21.86
C GLN A 386 9.52 -24.40 -22.55
N LYS A 387 8.72 -23.32 -22.61
CA LYS A 387 9.22 -22.04 -23.11
C LYS A 387 10.09 -21.34 -22.08
N LEU A 388 9.74 -21.44 -20.80
CA LEU A 388 10.53 -20.85 -19.71
C LEU A 388 11.93 -21.45 -19.64
N ALA A 389 12.08 -22.75 -19.88
CA ALA A 389 13.37 -23.44 -19.99
C ALA A 389 14.31 -22.87 -21.06
N ARG A 390 13.78 -22.11 -22.04
CA ARG A 390 14.55 -21.49 -23.13
C ARG A 390 14.88 -20.02 -22.86
N VAL A 391 14.41 -19.46 -21.75
CA VAL A 391 14.66 -18.07 -21.36
C VAL A 391 15.87 -18.04 -20.45
N LYS A 392 16.83 -17.15 -20.73
CA LYS A 392 17.89 -16.81 -19.77
C LYS A 392 17.27 -16.03 -18.61
N LEU A 393 17.16 -16.67 -17.46
CA LEU A 393 16.64 -16.05 -16.24
C LEU A 393 17.69 -15.14 -15.61
N SER A 394 17.25 -14.03 -15.02
CA SER A 394 18.08 -13.21 -14.13
C SER A 394 18.18 -13.85 -12.74
N ASP A 395 19.16 -13.43 -11.95
CA ASP A 395 19.39 -13.96 -10.60
C ASP A 395 18.21 -13.68 -9.64
N ASP A 396 17.42 -12.65 -9.93
CA ASP A 396 16.21 -12.28 -9.19
C ASP A 396 14.90 -12.83 -9.81
N ALA A 397 15.00 -13.83 -10.69
CA ALA A 397 13.84 -14.45 -11.33
C ALA A 397 13.04 -15.32 -10.35
N ARG A 398 11.72 -15.18 -10.41
CA ARG A 398 10.75 -15.92 -9.59
C ARG A 398 9.57 -16.34 -10.45
N ILE A 399 8.88 -17.41 -10.06
CA ILE A 399 7.70 -17.92 -10.76
C ILE A 399 6.44 -17.55 -9.99
N LEU A 400 5.41 -17.10 -10.69
CA LEU A 400 4.07 -16.89 -10.15
C LEU A 400 3.07 -17.88 -10.76
N ALA A 401 2.46 -18.70 -9.91
CA ALA A 401 1.40 -19.62 -10.28
C ALA A 401 0.04 -19.18 -9.70
N TRP A 402 -1.06 -19.50 -10.39
CA TRP A 402 -2.41 -19.33 -9.83
C TRP A 402 -2.81 -20.56 -9.00
N GLY A 403 -3.42 -20.34 -7.84
CA GLY A 403 -3.78 -21.40 -6.88
C GLY A 403 -2.55 -22.16 -6.40
N ASN A 404 -2.66 -23.49 -6.26
CA ASN A 404 -1.52 -24.34 -5.88
C ASN A 404 -0.43 -24.41 -7.00
N GLY A 405 -0.78 -24.00 -8.22
CA GLY A 405 0.01 -24.21 -9.42
C GLY A 405 -0.25 -25.58 -10.07
N LYS A 406 -0.10 -25.64 -11.39
CA LYS A 406 -0.10 -26.93 -12.10
C LYS A 406 1.16 -27.70 -11.69
N GLU A 407 1.06 -29.02 -11.57
CA GLU A 407 2.18 -29.90 -11.18
C GLU A 407 3.45 -29.67 -12.02
N ALA A 408 3.30 -29.45 -13.33
CA ALA A 408 4.43 -29.13 -14.21
C ALA A 408 5.16 -27.82 -13.86
N ILE A 409 4.46 -26.82 -13.30
CA ILE A 409 5.04 -25.55 -12.84
C ILE A 409 5.78 -25.76 -11.52
N VAL A 410 5.18 -26.50 -10.59
CA VAL A 410 5.78 -26.81 -9.29
C VAL A 410 7.08 -27.58 -9.47
N ARG A 411 7.04 -28.70 -10.24
CA ARG A 411 8.23 -29.50 -10.55
C ARG A 411 9.32 -28.70 -11.24
N PHE A 412 8.94 -27.81 -12.16
CA PHE A 412 9.91 -26.96 -12.85
C PHE A 412 10.60 -25.99 -11.89
N ALA A 413 9.84 -25.35 -11.00
CA ALA A 413 10.39 -24.44 -10.00
C ALA A 413 11.36 -25.17 -9.05
N GLU A 414 10.97 -26.36 -8.56
CA GLU A 414 11.81 -27.21 -7.70
C GLU A 414 13.09 -27.67 -8.41
N GLN A 415 12.96 -28.23 -9.62
CA GLN A 415 14.09 -28.73 -10.40
C GLN A 415 15.13 -27.64 -10.71
N HIS A 416 14.69 -26.41 -10.93
CA HIS A 416 15.56 -25.28 -11.26
C HIS A 416 15.89 -24.39 -10.06
N HIS A 417 15.46 -24.75 -8.84
CA HIS A 417 15.64 -23.96 -7.61
C HIS A 417 15.16 -22.51 -7.74
N ILE A 418 14.05 -22.29 -8.45
CA ILE A 418 13.46 -20.96 -8.66
C ILE A 418 12.36 -20.74 -7.61
N PRO A 419 12.37 -19.62 -6.86
CA PRO A 419 11.31 -19.32 -5.90
C PRO A 419 9.92 -19.31 -6.55
N LEU A 420 8.97 -20.00 -5.93
CA LEU A 420 7.59 -20.14 -6.41
C LEU A 420 6.61 -19.38 -5.52
N LEU A 421 5.99 -18.34 -6.09
CA LEU A 421 4.88 -17.61 -5.50
C LEU A 421 3.56 -18.16 -6.04
N ARG A 422 2.53 -18.14 -5.21
CA ARG A 422 1.17 -18.58 -5.52
C ARG A 422 0.20 -17.42 -5.35
N MET A 423 -0.75 -17.28 -6.26
CA MET A 423 -1.75 -16.22 -6.22
C MET A 423 -3.17 -16.78 -6.27
N GLU A 424 -4.06 -16.20 -5.48
CA GLU A 424 -5.48 -16.54 -5.47
C GLU A 424 -6.35 -15.30 -5.19
N ASP A 425 -7.66 -15.41 -5.39
CA ASP A 425 -8.61 -14.40 -4.91
C ASP A 425 -8.44 -14.11 -3.41
N GLY A 426 -8.45 -12.84 -3.03
CA GLY A 426 -8.61 -12.44 -1.63
C GLY A 426 -10.05 -12.62 -1.13
N PHE A 427 -10.27 -12.29 0.15
CA PHE A 427 -11.54 -12.59 0.83
C PHE A 427 -12.63 -11.53 0.59
N ILE A 428 -12.24 -10.27 0.35
CA ILE A 428 -13.14 -9.20 -0.12
C ILE A 428 -12.99 -9.11 -1.64
N ARG A 429 -13.90 -9.76 -2.37
CA ARG A 429 -13.71 -10.01 -3.80
C ARG A 429 -14.52 -9.09 -4.70
N SER A 430 -15.84 -9.29 -4.78
CA SER A 430 -16.66 -8.67 -5.81
C SER A 430 -18.16 -8.71 -5.51
N VAL A 431 -18.94 -7.86 -6.17
CA VAL A 431 -20.40 -8.02 -6.30
C VAL A 431 -20.70 -8.82 -7.57
N GLY A 432 -20.79 -10.14 -7.43
CA GLY A 432 -20.96 -11.11 -8.51
C GLY A 432 -19.87 -12.18 -8.55
N LEU A 433 -20.15 -13.25 -9.29
CA LEU A 433 -19.28 -14.44 -9.39
C LEU A 433 -18.14 -14.26 -10.40
N GLY A 434 -16.96 -14.79 -10.07
CA GLY A 434 -15.82 -14.87 -10.99
C GLY A 434 -16.05 -15.75 -12.21
N SER A 435 -16.96 -16.73 -12.13
CA SER A 435 -17.43 -17.52 -13.28
C SER A 435 -18.09 -16.66 -14.37
N ASN A 436 -18.52 -15.44 -14.02
CA ASN A 436 -19.03 -14.40 -14.92
C ASN A 436 -17.97 -13.38 -15.36
N LEU A 437 -16.68 -13.63 -15.10
CA LEU A 437 -15.56 -12.72 -15.36
C LEU A 437 -15.69 -11.37 -14.63
N VAL A 438 -16.29 -11.35 -13.44
CA VAL A 438 -16.20 -10.14 -12.59
C VAL A 438 -14.77 -10.10 -12.02
N PRO A 439 -13.99 -9.03 -12.25
CA PRO A 439 -12.64 -8.94 -11.73
C PRO A 439 -12.67 -8.81 -10.20
N PRO A 440 -11.76 -9.49 -9.47
CA PRO A 440 -11.64 -9.34 -8.03
C PRO A 440 -11.06 -7.97 -7.66
N LEU A 441 -11.50 -7.42 -6.54
CA LEU A 441 -10.88 -6.24 -5.91
C LEU A 441 -9.61 -6.58 -5.13
N SER A 442 -9.47 -7.84 -4.71
CA SER A 442 -8.31 -8.31 -3.96
C SER A 442 -7.74 -9.61 -4.51
N LEU A 443 -6.42 -9.70 -4.50
CA LEU A 443 -5.66 -10.92 -4.75
C LEU A 443 -4.67 -11.11 -3.60
N VAL A 444 -4.40 -12.36 -3.26
CA VAL A 444 -3.32 -12.72 -2.34
C VAL A 444 -2.14 -13.21 -3.15
N THR A 445 -0.92 -12.94 -2.67
CA THR A 445 0.31 -13.53 -3.22
C THR A 445 1.05 -14.18 -2.06
N ASP A 446 1.29 -15.47 -2.13
CA ASP A 446 1.90 -16.28 -1.07
C ASP A 446 3.21 -16.88 -1.56
N ASP A 447 4.30 -16.59 -0.86
CA ASP A 447 5.65 -17.05 -1.16
C ASP A 447 6.01 -18.35 -0.43
N MET A 448 5.12 -18.90 0.39
CA MET A 448 5.30 -20.18 1.09
C MET A 448 4.39 -21.25 0.46
N SER A 449 3.08 -21.14 0.67
CA SER A 449 2.06 -22.05 0.16
C SER A 449 0.70 -21.38 0.26
N ILE A 450 -0.22 -21.69 -0.65
CA ILE A 450 -1.49 -20.97 -0.71
C ILE A 450 -2.40 -21.33 0.47
N TYR A 451 -3.09 -20.35 1.06
CA TYR A 451 -3.84 -20.48 2.33
C TYR A 451 -4.86 -21.63 2.43
N PHE A 452 -5.38 -22.11 1.30
CA PHE A 452 -6.36 -23.20 1.27
C PHE A 452 -5.70 -24.59 1.32
N ASN A 453 -4.37 -24.67 1.17
CA ASN A 453 -3.61 -25.89 1.33
C ASN A 453 -3.17 -26.01 2.79
N ALA A 454 -3.79 -26.94 3.52
CA ALA A 454 -3.50 -27.16 4.94
C ALA A 454 -2.38 -28.19 5.19
N GLU A 455 -1.82 -28.79 4.15
CA GLU A 455 -0.72 -29.76 4.25
C GLU A 455 0.61 -29.07 4.56
N THR A 456 0.73 -27.78 4.26
CA THR A 456 1.94 -26.98 4.41
C THR A 456 1.66 -25.63 5.06
N PRO A 457 2.65 -24.99 5.72
CA PRO A 457 2.51 -23.61 6.20
C PRO A 457 2.30 -22.63 5.04
N SER A 458 1.48 -21.61 5.26
CA SER A 458 1.24 -20.50 4.32
C SER A 458 1.77 -19.18 4.87
N ARG A 459 1.95 -18.17 4.02
CA ARG A 459 2.27 -16.82 4.49
C ARG A 459 1.17 -16.26 5.39
N LEU A 460 -0.09 -16.59 5.14
CA LEU A 460 -1.19 -16.22 6.05
C LEU A 460 -1.01 -16.86 7.42
N GLU A 461 -0.73 -18.18 7.48
CA GLU A 461 -0.47 -18.87 8.74
C GLU A 461 0.73 -18.25 9.49
N TYR A 462 1.78 -17.89 8.76
CA TYR A 462 2.94 -17.19 9.33
C TYR A 462 2.57 -15.81 9.92
N ILE A 463 1.77 -15.01 9.21
CA ILE A 463 1.27 -13.71 9.70
C ILE A 463 0.46 -13.91 10.99
N LEU A 464 -0.51 -14.81 10.96
CA LEU A 464 -1.37 -15.09 12.11
C LEU A 464 -0.58 -15.60 13.33
N GLN A 465 0.42 -16.43 13.10
CA GLN A 465 1.27 -16.98 14.16
C GLN A 465 2.20 -15.90 14.76
N ASN A 466 2.83 -15.03 13.94
CA ASN A 466 4.00 -14.26 14.36
C ASN A 466 3.84 -12.73 14.32
N GLN A 467 2.81 -12.19 13.67
CA GLN A 467 2.64 -10.73 13.58
C GLN A 467 2.34 -10.13 14.96
N ASN A 468 3.04 -9.05 15.28
CA ASN A 468 2.69 -8.15 16.36
C ASN A 468 1.61 -7.20 15.84
N PHE A 469 0.38 -7.39 16.28
CA PHE A 469 -0.74 -6.53 15.94
C PHE A 469 -0.85 -5.41 16.98
N ASP A 470 -0.97 -4.18 16.53
CA ASP A 470 -1.01 -2.98 17.39
C ASP A 470 -2.43 -2.39 17.52
N ASP A 471 -2.54 -1.26 18.20
CA ASP A 471 -3.83 -0.56 18.39
C ASP A 471 -4.42 -0.06 17.07
N GLN A 472 -3.60 0.30 16.09
CA GLN A 472 -4.07 0.75 14.78
C GLN A 472 -4.67 -0.43 13.99
N ASP A 473 -4.07 -1.61 14.09
CA ASP A 473 -4.61 -2.86 13.55
C ASP A 473 -5.95 -3.19 14.19
N PHE A 474 -6.07 -3.04 15.52
CA PHE A 474 -7.31 -3.26 16.25
C PHE A 474 -8.44 -2.33 15.75
N GLN A 475 -8.19 -1.02 15.67
CA GLN A 475 -9.19 -0.05 15.20
C GLN A 475 -9.61 -0.33 13.75
N THR A 476 -8.64 -0.60 12.87
CA THR A 476 -8.89 -0.90 11.45
C THR A 476 -9.69 -2.19 11.30
N ALA A 477 -9.35 -3.23 12.05
CA ALA A 477 -10.04 -4.53 12.02
C ALA A 477 -11.50 -4.40 12.50
N LEU A 478 -11.75 -3.69 13.60
CA LEU A 478 -13.12 -3.46 14.09
C LEU A 478 -13.97 -2.67 13.11
N LYS A 479 -13.40 -1.61 12.52
CA LYS A 479 -14.07 -0.81 11.50
C LYS A 479 -14.42 -1.64 10.27
N LEU A 480 -13.48 -2.46 9.79
CA LEU A 480 -13.72 -3.39 8.68
C LEU A 480 -14.80 -4.41 9.00
N GLN A 481 -14.73 -5.05 10.17
CA GLN A 481 -15.72 -6.02 10.62
C GLN A 481 -17.11 -5.38 10.61
N LYS A 482 -17.26 -4.22 11.26
CA LYS A 482 -18.52 -3.45 11.31
C LYS A 482 -19.04 -3.11 9.92
N MET A 483 -18.18 -2.58 9.05
CA MET A 483 -18.55 -2.24 7.68
C MET A 483 -19.07 -3.45 6.89
N LEU A 484 -18.41 -4.60 7.01
CA LEU A 484 -18.79 -5.82 6.30
C LEU A 484 -20.09 -6.42 6.85
N THR A 485 -20.29 -6.42 8.17
CA THR A 485 -21.47 -6.99 8.81
C THR A 485 -22.71 -6.12 8.61
N GLU A 486 -22.64 -4.82 8.92
CA GLU A 486 -23.79 -3.90 8.82
C GLU A 486 -24.29 -3.75 7.37
N ASN A 487 -23.37 -3.78 6.39
CA ASN A 487 -23.74 -3.67 4.97
C ASN A 487 -23.99 -5.01 4.28
N HIS A 488 -23.98 -6.11 5.04
CA HIS A 488 -24.23 -7.47 4.57
C HIS A 488 -23.31 -7.83 3.38
N ILE A 489 -22.01 -7.58 3.49
CA ILE A 489 -21.04 -7.93 2.44
C ILE A 489 -20.56 -9.38 2.66
N SER A 490 -20.59 -10.18 1.59
CA SER A 490 -20.01 -11.52 1.48
C SER A 490 -19.02 -11.60 0.33
N LYS A 491 -18.33 -12.72 0.14
CA LYS A 491 -17.35 -12.89 -0.96
C LYS A 491 -17.95 -12.64 -2.35
N TYR A 492 -19.17 -13.14 -2.60
CA TYR A 492 -19.81 -13.10 -3.93
C TYR A 492 -21.03 -12.18 -4.01
N ASN A 493 -21.70 -11.88 -2.88
CA ASN A 493 -22.89 -11.03 -2.83
C ASN A 493 -24.01 -11.47 -3.80
N VAL A 494 -24.32 -12.78 -3.85
CA VAL A 494 -25.36 -13.37 -4.73
C VAL A 494 -26.39 -14.17 -3.94
N GLY A 495 -27.60 -14.28 -4.48
CA GLY A 495 -28.75 -14.96 -3.88
C GLY A 495 -29.91 -13.99 -3.63
N SER A 496 -31.07 -14.53 -3.24
CA SER A 496 -32.21 -13.74 -2.77
C SER A 496 -32.23 -13.67 -1.24
N SER A 497 -32.79 -12.58 -0.70
CA SER A 497 -33.17 -12.51 0.71
C SER A 497 -34.42 -13.34 1.02
N ASP A 498 -35.09 -13.88 0.01
CA ASP A 498 -36.28 -14.72 0.16
C ASP A 498 -35.89 -16.06 0.79
N PHE A 499 -36.11 -16.16 2.10
CA PHE A 499 -35.82 -17.35 2.88
C PHE A 499 -36.84 -17.47 4.02
N THR A 500 -37.48 -18.63 4.13
CA THR A 500 -38.39 -18.91 5.23
C THR A 500 -37.60 -19.18 6.50
N ALA A 501 -37.78 -18.32 7.51
CA ALA A 501 -37.15 -18.50 8.82
C ALA A 501 -37.62 -19.83 9.47
N PRO A 502 -36.72 -20.63 10.06
CA PRO A 502 -37.11 -21.79 10.86
C PRO A 502 -37.98 -21.37 12.04
N SER A 503 -39.17 -21.97 12.16
CA SER A 503 -40.05 -21.80 13.32
C SER A 503 -39.77 -22.91 14.33
N THR A 504 -38.69 -22.80 15.08
CA THR A 504 -38.24 -23.84 16.02
C THR A 504 -37.48 -23.26 17.20
N ASP A 505 -37.59 -23.91 18.36
CA ASP A 505 -36.81 -23.59 19.57
C ASP A 505 -35.48 -24.37 19.64
N LYS A 506 -35.18 -25.18 18.62
CA LYS A 506 -33.94 -25.96 18.52
C LYS A 506 -32.78 -25.06 18.10
N THR A 507 -31.56 -25.45 18.46
CA THR A 507 -30.34 -24.89 17.85
C THR A 507 -30.40 -25.04 16.33
N VAL A 508 -30.23 -23.94 15.61
CA VAL A 508 -30.23 -23.91 14.14
C VAL A 508 -28.81 -24.01 13.61
N ILE A 509 -28.52 -25.07 12.87
CA ILE A 509 -27.21 -25.32 12.26
C ILE A 509 -27.27 -25.05 10.75
N LEU A 510 -26.36 -24.25 10.24
CA LEU A 510 -26.15 -24.07 8.80
C LEU A 510 -25.00 -24.94 8.29
N VAL A 511 -25.29 -25.77 7.29
CA VAL A 511 -24.31 -26.56 6.54
C VAL A 511 -24.18 -26.00 5.12
N PRO A 512 -23.14 -25.21 4.81
CA PRO A 512 -22.91 -24.72 3.47
C PRO A 512 -22.32 -25.83 2.58
N GLY A 513 -23.01 -26.15 1.48
CA GLY A 513 -22.49 -27.00 0.43
C GLY A 513 -21.24 -26.40 -0.21
N GLN A 514 -20.29 -27.25 -0.55
CA GLN A 514 -19.01 -26.91 -1.14
C GLN A 514 -18.85 -27.62 -2.50
N VAL A 515 -17.92 -27.15 -3.31
CA VAL A 515 -17.58 -27.83 -4.56
C VAL A 515 -16.57 -28.94 -4.24
N GLU A 516 -16.94 -30.19 -4.48
CA GLU A 516 -16.19 -31.35 -3.97
C GLU A 516 -14.82 -31.56 -4.64
N ASP A 517 -14.65 -31.10 -5.89
CA ASP A 517 -13.35 -31.13 -6.59
C ASP A 517 -12.51 -29.85 -6.39
N ASP A 518 -12.95 -28.93 -5.53
CA ASP A 518 -12.22 -27.69 -5.30
C ASP A 518 -10.89 -27.94 -4.56
N ALA A 519 -9.90 -27.09 -4.84
CA ALA A 519 -8.59 -27.19 -4.22
C ALA A 519 -8.67 -27.05 -2.69
N SER A 520 -9.62 -26.26 -2.15
CA SER A 520 -9.80 -26.14 -0.70
C SER A 520 -10.37 -27.41 -0.05
N ILE A 521 -11.06 -28.26 -0.80
CA ILE A 521 -11.48 -29.58 -0.31
C ILE A 521 -10.31 -30.55 -0.40
N ARG A 522 -9.68 -30.65 -1.58
CA ARG A 522 -8.57 -31.57 -1.85
C ARG A 522 -7.42 -31.44 -0.85
N TYR A 523 -7.00 -30.22 -0.55
CA TYR A 523 -5.83 -29.96 0.30
C TYR A 523 -6.18 -29.50 1.72
N GLY A 524 -7.47 -29.36 2.01
CA GLY A 524 -7.94 -28.83 3.29
C GLY A 524 -8.88 -29.76 4.05
N SER A 525 -9.41 -30.82 3.44
CA SER A 525 -10.40 -31.69 4.08
C SER A 525 -10.08 -33.18 3.90
N PRO A 526 -9.11 -33.72 4.66
CA PRO A 526 -8.55 -35.05 4.41
C PRO A 526 -9.48 -36.22 4.76
N GLN A 527 -10.50 -36.01 5.61
CA GLN A 527 -11.40 -37.09 6.07
C GLN A 527 -12.80 -37.03 5.45
N ILE A 528 -13.41 -35.84 5.44
CA ILE A 528 -14.74 -35.60 4.86
C ILE A 528 -14.55 -34.68 3.66
N TYR A 529 -14.88 -35.12 2.46
CA TYR A 529 -14.69 -34.36 1.22
C TYR A 529 -15.94 -34.34 0.31
N ARG A 530 -17.04 -34.98 0.75
CA ARG A 530 -18.34 -34.94 0.06
C ARG A 530 -19.36 -34.21 0.91
N ASN A 531 -20.25 -33.45 0.27
CA ASN A 531 -21.29 -32.69 0.96
C ASN A 531 -22.26 -33.61 1.70
N LEU A 532 -22.58 -34.77 1.12
CA LEU A 532 -23.44 -35.77 1.76
C LEU A 532 -22.81 -36.34 3.04
N ASP A 533 -21.50 -36.61 3.02
CA ASP A 533 -20.79 -37.10 4.21
C ASP A 533 -20.77 -36.05 5.31
N LEU A 534 -20.52 -34.78 4.96
CA LEU A 534 -20.61 -33.67 5.91
C LEU A 534 -22.01 -33.58 6.52
N LEU A 535 -23.06 -33.55 5.69
CA LEU A 535 -24.43 -33.37 6.16
C LEU A 535 -24.87 -34.52 7.08
N ARG A 536 -24.54 -35.76 6.71
CA ARG A 536 -24.75 -36.95 7.53
C ARG A 536 -24.03 -36.84 8.87
N THR A 537 -22.73 -36.54 8.87
CA THR A 537 -21.94 -36.44 10.11
C THR A 537 -22.44 -35.31 11.01
N VAL A 538 -22.90 -34.19 10.45
CA VAL A 538 -23.50 -33.10 11.24
C VAL A 538 -24.80 -33.55 11.90
N ARG A 539 -25.68 -34.26 11.18
CA ARG A 539 -26.91 -34.84 11.77
C ARG A 539 -26.61 -35.85 12.87
N GLU A 540 -25.65 -36.75 12.65
CA GLU A 540 -25.24 -37.76 13.64
C GLU A 540 -24.74 -37.13 14.94
N ARG A 541 -23.99 -36.03 14.84
CA ARG A 541 -23.45 -35.32 16.01
C ARG A 541 -24.46 -34.38 16.68
N ASN A 542 -25.50 -33.97 15.96
CA ASN A 542 -26.50 -33.00 16.42
C ASN A 542 -27.92 -33.51 16.11
N PRO A 543 -28.34 -34.65 16.70
CA PRO A 543 -29.60 -35.31 16.35
C PRO A 543 -30.82 -34.40 16.60
N ASN A 544 -30.75 -33.53 17.62
CA ASN A 544 -31.86 -32.67 18.03
C ASN A 544 -31.85 -31.27 17.40
N ALA A 545 -30.83 -30.92 16.61
CA ALA A 545 -30.73 -29.60 15.98
C ALA A 545 -31.65 -29.47 14.76
N TYR A 546 -31.97 -28.22 14.38
CA TYR A 546 -32.59 -27.91 13.11
C TYR A 546 -31.51 -27.59 12.08
N ILE A 547 -31.36 -28.41 11.04
CA ILE A 547 -30.27 -28.30 10.07
C ILE A 547 -30.78 -27.67 8.77
N ILE A 548 -30.21 -26.52 8.42
CA ILE A 548 -30.35 -25.87 7.12
C ILE A 548 -29.17 -26.30 6.24
N TYR A 549 -29.45 -26.98 5.13
CA TYR A 549 -28.46 -27.24 4.08
C TYR A 549 -28.56 -26.17 2.99
N LYS A 550 -27.44 -25.50 2.67
CA LYS A 550 -27.38 -24.47 1.63
C LYS A 550 -26.43 -24.92 0.52
N PRO A 551 -26.92 -25.46 -0.61
CA PRO A 551 -26.06 -25.88 -1.71
C PRO A 551 -25.17 -24.77 -2.29
N HIS A 552 -23.99 -25.13 -2.80
CA HIS A 552 -23.11 -24.16 -3.43
C HIS A 552 -23.74 -23.61 -4.73
N PRO A 553 -23.73 -22.29 -5.01
CA PRO A 553 -24.38 -21.73 -6.21
C PRO A 553 -23.83 -22.28 -7.52
N ASP A 554 -22.52 -22.58 -7.60
CA ASP A 554 -21.95 -23.20 -8.81
C ASP A 554 -22.44 -24.65 -9.01
N VAL A 555 -22.77 -25.38 -7.94
CA VAL A 555 -23.36 -26.73 -7.99
C VAL A 555 -24.82 -26.65 -8.42
N VAL A 556 -25.61 -25.75 -7.80
CA VAL A 556 -27.01 -25.48 -8.18
C VAL A 556 -27.12 -25.11 -9.66
N SER A 557 -26.18 -24.29 -10.16
CA SER A 557 -26.15 -23.87 -11.55
C SER A 557 -25.65 -24.93 -12.54
N GLY A 558 -25.30 -26.14 -12.07
CA GLY A 558 -24.81 -27.26 -12.88
C GLY A 558 -23.38 -27.11 -13.41
N ASN A 559 -22.61 -26.14 -12.89
CA ASN A 559 -21.25 -25.85 -13.39
C ASN A 559 -20.16 -26.67 -12.69
N ARG A 560 -20.45 -27.25 -11.52
CA ARG A 560 -19.49 -27.98 -10.68
C ARG A 560 -20.14 -29.16 -9.97
N ILE A 561 -19.32 -30.13 -9.55
CA ILE A 561 -19.77 -31.32 -8.83
C ILE A 561 -20.05 -31.02 -7.34
N GLY A 562 -20.80 -31.91 -6.69
CA GLY A 562 -21.18 -31.82 -5.27
C GLY A 562 -22.68 -31.78 -5.00
N HIS A 563 -23.50 -32.17 -5.98
CA HIS A 563 -24.95 -32.25 -5.84
C HIS A 563 -25.34 -33.37 -4.87
N ILE A 564 -26.27 -33.09 -3.96
CA ILE A 564 -26.93 -34.08 -3.09
C ILE A 564 -28.35 -34.26 -3.63
N SER A 565 -28.84 -35.51 -3.72
CA SER A 565 -30.22 -35.77 -4.14
C SER A 565 -31.22 -35.12 -3.17
N PRO A 566 -32.41 -34.67 -3.63
CA PRO A 566 -33.42 -34.12 -2.74
C PRO A 566 -33.79 -35.07 -1.59
N ASP A 567 -33.85 -36.38 -1.85
CA ASP A 567 -34.17 -37.40 -0.84
C ASP A 567 -33.07 -37.53 0.23
N ASP A 568 -31.80 -37.55 -0.19
CA ASP A 568 -30.67 -37.58 0.75
C ASP A 568 -30.58 -36.28 1.55
N ALA A 569 -30.83 -35.11 0.92
CA ALA A 569 -30.86 -33.83 1.60
C ALA A 569 -31.98 -33.81 2.66
N ALA A 570 -33.20 -34.24 2.31
CA ALA A 570 -34.34 -34.30 3.23
C ALA A 570 -34.17 -35.33 4.35
N ARG A 571 -33.34 -36.37 4.15
CA ARG A 571 -33.01 -37.34 5.19
C ARG A 571 -32.15 -36.75 6.32
N TYR A 572 -31.29 -35.79 6.02
CA TYR A 572 -30.32 -35.26 7.00
C TYR A 572 -30.54 -33.79 7.36
N ALA A 573 -31.12 -32.98 6.48
CA ALA A 573 -31.47 -31.57 6.72
C ALA A 573 -32.98 -31.39 6.91
N ASP A 574 -33.37 -30.49 7.81
CA ASP A 574 -34.77 -30.09 8.00
C ASP A 574 -35.22 -29.07 6.93
N GLN A 575 -34.28 -28.33 6.35
CA GLN A 575 -34.54 -27.33 5.32
C GLN A 575 -33.39 -27.26 4.30
N THR A 576 -33.73 -27.09 3.02
CA THR A 576 -32.75 -26.79 1.96
C THR A 576 -32.96 -25.37 1.44
N ALA A 577 -31.87 -24.60 1.34
CA ALA A 577 -31.87 -23.17 1.05
C ALA A 577 -31.20 -22.84 -0.30
N GLU A 578 -31.70 -23.38 -1.41
CA GLU A 578 -31.04 -23.27 -2.72
C GLU A 578 -30.89 -21.84 -3.26
N GLN A 579 -31.94 -21.03 -3.11
CA GLN A 579 -32.03 -19.69 -3.70
C GLN A 579 -31.62 -18.58 -2.72
N ALA A 580 -31.56 -18.90 -1.42
CA ALA A 580 -31.24 -17.93 -0.39
C ALA A 580 -29.76 -17.50 -0.47
N ASP A 581 -29.52 -16.22 -0.24
CA ASP A 581 -28.16 -15.75 -0.04
C ASP A 581 -27.60 -16.28 1.28
N ILE A 582 -26.27 -16.43 1.30
CA ILE A 582 -25.58 -17.05 2.44
C ILE A 582 -25.72 -16.23 3.72
N LEU A 583 -25.86 -14.91 3.61
CA LEU A 583 -25.93 -14.03 4.78
C LEU A 583 -27.31 -14.08 5.42
N THR A 584 -28.38 -14.21 4.62
CA THR A 584 -29.72 -14.49 5.14
C THR A 584 -29.74 -15.82 5.88
N CYS A 585 -29.14 -16.89 5.34
CA CYS A 585 -29.02 -18.15 6.08
C CYS A 585 -28.26 -17.97 7.41
N LEU A 586 -27.14 -17.22 7.40
CA LEU A 586 -26.35 -16.95 8.60
C LEU A 586 -27.10 -16.13 9.66
N GLN A 587 -28.04 -15.27 9.25
CA GLN A 587 -28.85 -14.49 10.19
C GLN A 587 -29.66 -15.41 11.11
N TYR A 588 -30.26 -16.48 10.53
CA TYR A 588 -31.12 -17.42 11.24
C TYR A 588 -30.39 -18.62 11.86
N ALA A 589 -29.12 -18.86 11.51
CA ALA A 589 -28.32 -19.93 12.08
C ALA A 589 -27.70 -19.50 13.42
N ASP A 590 -27.66 -20.40 14.40
CA ASP A 590 -26.89 -20.22 15.64
C ASP A 590 -25.42 -20.60 15.44
N GLU A 591 -25.18 -21.66 14.66
CA GLU A 591 -23.85 -22.19 14.39
C GLU A 591 -23.69 -22.75 12.98
N ILE A 592 -22.44 -22.82 12.53
CA ILE A 592 -22.08 -23.19 11.16
C ILE A 592 -21.16 -24.39 11.19
N HIS A 593 -21.49 -25.41 10.41
CA HIS A 593 -20.72 -26.64 10.30
C HIS A 593 -20.20 -26.78 8.87
N THR A 594 -18.89 -26.67 8.69
CA THR A 594 -18.28 -26.62 7.35
C THR A 594 -17.00 -27.43 7.29
N MET A 595 -16.60 -27.87 6.09
CA MET A 595 -15.28 -28.44 5.86
C MET A 595 -14.24 -27.31 5.79
N THR A 596 -14.30 -26.50 4.74
CA THR A 596 -13.29 -25.46 4.45
C THR A 596 -13.87 -24.17 3.87
N SER A 597 -15.19 -23.99 3.89
CA SER A 597 -15.86 -22.85 3.26
C SER A 597 -15.47 -21.52 3.88
N LEU A 598 -15.34 -20.46 3.08
CA LEU A 598 -15.18 -19.11 3.63
C LEU A 598 -16.39 -18.67 4.47
N THR A 599 -17.55 -19.32 4.32
CA THR A 599 -18.74 -19.10 5.15
C THR A 599 -18.42 -19.19 6.64
N GLY A 600 -17.52 -20.09 7.05
CA GLY A 600 -17.09 -20.17 8.46
C GLY A 600 -16.41 -18.90 8.94
N PHE A 601 -15.56 -18.26 8.12
CA PHE A 601 -15.00 -16.95 8.45
C PHE A 601 -16.08 -15.86 8.48
N GLU A 602 -16.99 -15.83 7.50
CA GLU A 602 -18.11 -14.87 7.45
C GLU A 602 -19.05 -15.00 8.67
N ALA A 603 -19.17 -16.21 9.23
CA ALA A 603 -19.89 -16.52 10.44
C ALA A 603 -19.19 -16.01 11.71
N LEU A 604 -17.86 -16.20 11.81
CA LEU A 604 -17.05 -15.64 12.89
C LEU A 604 -17.20 -14.10 12.96
N LEU A 605 -17.16 -13.42 11.81
CA LEU A 605 -17.37 -11.96 11.75
C LEU A 605 -18.70 -11.51 12.35
N ARG A 606 -19.71 -12.39 12.39
CA ARG A 606 -21.07 -12.15 12.89
C ARG A 606 -21.33 -12.76 14.27
N GLY A 607 -20.28 -13.22 14.95
CA GLY A 607 -20.38 -13.78 16.31
C GLY A 607 -21.07 -15.14 16.37
N LYS A 608 -21.10 -15.89 15.27
CA LYS A 608 -21.68 -17.25 15.24
C LYS A 608 -20.64 -18.29 15.63
N LYS A 609 -21.07 -19.39 16.27
CA LYS A 609 -20.21 -20.54 16.54
C LYS A 609 -19.89 -21.27 15.23
N VAL A 610 -18.67 -21.78 15.11
CA VAL A 610 -18.19 -22.42 13.88
C VAL A 610 -17.46 -23.72 14.20
N SER A 611 -17.90 -24.81 13.57
CA SER A 611 -17.29 -26.13 13.68
C SER A 611 -16.67 -26.56 12.34
N CYS A 612 -15.38 -26.87 12.36
CA CYS A 612 -14.56 -27.15 11.18
C CYS A 612 -14.26 -28.66 11.05
N TYR A 613 -14.83 -29.28 10.03
CA TYR A 613 -14.60 -30.69 9.67
C TYR A 613 -13.40 -30.88 8.72
N GLY A 614 -12.90 -29.77 8.16
CA GLY A 614 -11.62 -29.67 7.48
C GLY A 614 -10.70 -28.69 8.22
N LEU A 615 -9.72 -28.16 7.50
CA LEU A 615 -8.61 -27.36 8.01
C LEU A 615 -8.52 -25.99 7.34
N PRO A 616 -9.61 -25.18 7.30
CA PRO A 616 -9.56 -23.85 6.71
C PRO A 616 -8.57 -22.95 7.45
N PHE A 617 -8.17 -21.83 6.84
CA PHE A 617 -7.17 -20.92 7.43
C PHE A 617 -7.57 -20.37 8.82
N TYR A 618 -8.85 -20.31 9.14
CA TYR A 618 -9.39 -19.79 10.40
C TYR A 618 -9.55 -20.87 11.50
N ALA A 619 -9.30 -22.14 11.19
CA ALA A 619 -9.26 -23.23 12.17
C ALA A 619 -7.94 -23.23 12.97
N GLY A 620 -7.94 -23.73 14.20
CA GLY A 620 -6.75 -23.95 15.01
C GLY A 620 -6.25 -22.74 15.79
N TRP A 621 -6.99 -21.63 15.81
CA TRP A 621 -6.60 -20.39 16.51
C TRP A 621 -7.39 -20.12 17.80
N GLY A 622 -8.23 -21.06 18.22
CA GLY A 622 -9.10 -20.92 19.41
C GLY A 622 -10.40 -20.15 19.16
N LEU A 623 -10.77 -19.89 17.89
CA LEU A 623 -12.01 -19.22 17.49
C LEU A 623 -13.09 -20.20 17.00
N THR A 624 -12.73 -21.47 16.78
CA THR A 624 -13.58 -22.50 16.18
C THR A 624 -13.52 -23.80 16.99
N GLN A 625 -14.51 -24.67 16.81
CA GLN A 625 -14.43 -26.06 17.21
C GLN A 625 -13.83 -26.87 16.07
N ASP A 626 -12.56 -27.26 16.19
CA ASP A 626 -11.84 -27.98 15.14
C ASP A 626 -11.87 -29.48 15.37
N LEU A 627 -12.33 -30.24 14.37
CA LEU A 627 -12.45 -31.69 14.48
C LEU A 627 -11.19 -32.45 14.09
N LEU A 628 -10.26 -31.75 13.44
CA LEU A 628 -8.97 -32.28 13.03
C LEU A 628 -7.87 -31.43 13.69
N PRO A 629 -6.82 -32.05 14.27
CA PRO A 629 -5.75 -31.31 14.93
C PRO A 629 -4.86 -30.59 13.92
N ILE A 630 -4.37 -29.40 14.30
CA ILE A 630 -3.34 -28.66 13.55
C ILE A 630 -2.21 -28.23 14.51
N PRO A 631 -1.28 -29.14 14.88
CA PRO A 631 -0.33 -28.89 15.97
C PRO A 631 0.58 -27.67 15.78
N ARG A 632 0.86 -27.30 14.52
CA ARG A 632 1.72 -26.15 14.18
C ARG A 632 1.06 -24.78 14.38
N ARG A 633 -0.27 -24.71 14.46
CA ARG A 633 -1.00 -23.48 14.82
C ARG A 633 -1.13 -23.46 16.34
N SER A 634 -0.24 -22.74 17.00
CA SER A 634 -0.10 -22.79 18.47
C SER A 634 -0.56 -21.51 19.17
N ARG A 635 -0.74 -20.41 18.43
CA ARG A 635 -1.22 -19.14 19.00
C ARG A 635 -2.74 -19.15 19.15
N ARG A 636 -3.24 -18.63 20.26
CA ARG A 636 -4.66 -18.25 20.38
C ARG A 636 -4.84 -16.82 19.90
N LEU A 637 -5.83 -16.60 19.04
CA LEU A 637 -6.15 -15.30 18.49
C LEU A 637 -7.49 -14.79 18.99
N GLU A 638 -7.58 -13.48 19.11
CA GLU A 638 -8.86 -12.78 19.12
C GLU A 638 -9.36 -12.58 17.69
N LEU A 639 -10.68 -12.44 17.51
CA LEU A 639 -11.28 -12.31 16.19
C LEU A 639 -10.70 -11.13 15.40
N TRP A 640 -10.44 -10.00 16.05
CA TRP A 640 -9.88 -8.83 15.39
C TRP A 640 -8.47 -9.07 14.83
N GLN A 641 -7.67 -9.94 15.47
CA GLN A 641 -6.34 -10.33 14.98
C GLN A 641 -6.45 -11.22 13.73
N LEU A 642 -7.41 -12.14 13.72
CA LEU A 642 -7.73 -12.92 12.52
C LEU A 642 -8.17 -11.99 11.38
N VAL A 643 -9.00 -10.98 11.66
CA VAL A 643 -9.43 -9.96 10.68
C VAL A 643 -8.24 -9.16 10.16
N ALA A 644 -7.35 -8.68 11.03
CA ALA A 644 -6.17 -7.93 10.63
C ALA A 644 -5.26 -8.77 9.72
N GLY A 645 -4.90 -9.99 10.14
CA GLY A 645 -4.06 -10.88 9.34
C GLY A 645 -4.68 -11.20 7.97
N THR A 646 -5.98 -11.48 7.93
CA THR A 646 -6.66 -11.97 6.72
C THR A 646 -7.09 -10.87 5.77
N LEU A 647 -7.49 -9.69 6.27
CA LEU A 647 -8.06 -8.61 5.45
C LEU A 647 -7.11 -7.43 5.27
N ILE A 648 -6.16 -7.19 6.17
CA ILE A 648 -5.25 -6.03 6.12
C ILE A 648 -3.88 -6.45 5.56
N TYR A 649 -3.25 -7.46 6.17
CA TYR A 649 -1.85 -7.82 5.87
C TYR A 649 -1.68 -8.77 4.69
N TYR A 650 -2.61 -9.71 4.50
CA TYR A 650 -2.44 -10.78 3.52
C TYR A 650 -2.81 -10.39 2.07
N PRO A 651 -3.95 -9.72 1.80
CA PRO A 651 -4.37 -9.41 0.44
C PRO A 651 -3.88 -8.04 -0.03
N ASP A 652 -3.60 -7.96 -1.33
CA ASP A 652 -3.42 -6.70 -2.04
C ASP A 652 -4.76 -6.26 -2.63
N TYR A 653 -5.10 -4.97 -2.53
CA TYR A 653 -6.33 -4.41 -3.09
C TYR A 653 -6.05 -3.41 -4.22
N ILE A 654 -6.93 -3.41 -5.23
CA ILE A 654 -6.86 -2.51 -6.37
C ILE A 654 -8.22 -1.83 -6.60
N HIS A 655 -8.18 -0.52 -6.86
CA HIS A 655 -9.36 0.23 -7.26
C HIS A 655 -9.82 -0.19 -8.68
N PRO A 656 -11.10 -0.58 -8.88
CA PRO A 656 -11.57 -1.20 -10.12
C PRO A 656 -11.65 -0.27 -11.34
N LYS A 657 -11.40 1.03 -11.15
CA LYS A 657 -11.40 2.05 -12.23
C LYS A 657 -10.02 2.66 -12.48
N THR A 658 -9.32 3.10 -11.44
CA THR A 658 -7.99 3.75 -11.55
C THR A 658 -6.86 2.74 -11.60
N HIS A 659 -7.11 1.47 -11.25
CA HIS A 659 -6.12 0.40 -11.16
C HIS A 659 -4.97 0.70 -10.19
N GLN A 660 -5.16 1.67 -9.29
CA GLN A 660 -4.22 2.01 -8.23
C GLN A 660 -4.44 1.10 -7.01
N ALA A 661 -3.38 0.90 -6.23
CA ALA A 661 -3.49 0.24 -4.93
C ALA A 661 -4.41 1.05 -4.02
N ILE A 662 -5.16 0.34 -3.19
CA ILE A 662 -6.03 0.90 -2.14
C ILE A 662 -5.93 0.00 -0.91
N ASN A 663 -6.51 0.43 0.21
CA ASN A 663 -6.66 -0.40 1.40
C ASN A 663 -7.99 -1.18 1.41
N ALA A 664 -8.10 -2.12 2.35
CA ALA A 664 -9.29 -2.96 2.53
C ALA A 664 -10.56 -2.14 2.81
N GLU A 665 -10.45 -1.03 3.55
CA GLU A 665 -11.59 -0.19 3.89
C GLU A 665 -12.19 0.46 2.63
N THR A 666 -11.33 1.01 1.78
CA THR A 666 -11.75 1.61 0.52
C THR A 666 -12.37 0.56 -0.40
N ALA A 667 -11.77 -0.64 -0.46
CA ALA A 667 -12.35 -1.76 -1.21
C ALA A 667 -13.75 -2.14 -0.70
N ALA A 668 -13.94 -2.21 0.61
CA ALA A 668 -15.24 -2.48 1.23
C ALA A 668 -16.26 -1.36 0.91
N GLN A 669 -15.88 -0.08 1.00
CA GLN A 669 -16.75 1.04 0.61
C GLN A 669 -17.17 0.97 -0.86
N ILE A 670 -16.25 0.60 -1.74
CA ILE A 670 -16.54 0.40 -3.16
C ILE A 670 -17.56 -0.72 -3.36
N LEU A 671 -17.40 -1.86 -2.67
CA LEU A 671 -18.38 -2.96 -2.75
C LEU A 671 -19.75 -2.55 -2.22
N ILE A 672 -19.82 -1.82 -1.10
CA ILE A 672 -21.07 -1.30 -0.54
C ILE A 672 -21.80 -0.44 -1.57
N ARG A 673 -21.09 0.49 -2.22
CA ARG A 673 -21.65 1.33 -3.29
C ARG A 673 -22.11 0.49 -4.49
N GLN A 674 -21.30 -0.47 -4.93
CA GLN A 674 -21.63 -1.35 -6.05
C GLN A 674 -22.86 -2.22 -5.76
N LYS A 675 -22.97 -2.77 -4.54
CA LYS A 675 -24.10 -3.57 -4.10
C LYS A 675 -25.38 -2.74 -4.05
N ASN A 676 -25.33 -1.53 -3.50
CA ASN A 676 -26.47 -0.62 -3.46
C ASN A 676 -26.96 -0.25 -4.87
N MET A 677 -26.06 -0.08 -5.84
CA MET A 677 -26.43 0.13 -7.24
C MET A 677 -27.02 -1.12 -7.93
N GLN A 678 -26.74 -2.33 -7.43
CA GLN A 678 -27.19 -3.59 -8.03
C GLN A 678 -28.54 -4.11 -7.51
N LYS A 679 -29.09 -3.57 -6.40
CA LYS A 679 -30.39 -4.00 -5.83
C LYS A 679 -31.56 -4.00 -6.83
N ASN A 680 -31.40 -3.42 -8.03
CA ASN A 680 -32.36 -3.48 -9.13
C ASN A 680 -32.23 -4.71 -10.07
N ASN A 681 -31.39 -5.73 -9.80
CA ASN A 681 -31.16 -6.87 -10.73
C ASN A 681 -30.80 -8.21 -10.02
N ASN A 682 -31.74 -8.88 -9.35
CA ASN A 682 -31.46 -10.02 -8.43
C ASN A 682 -31.60 -11.46 -9.00
N GLY A 683 -31.71 -11.67 -10.32
CA GLY A 683 -31.79 -13.05 -10.85
C GLY A 683 -30.45 -13.79 -10.89
N LEU A 684 -30.29 -14.88 -10.13
CA LEU A 684 -29.21 -15.89 -10.32
C LEU A 684 -29.27 -16.51 -11.74
N HIS A 685 -30.49 -16.65 -12.27
CA HIS A 685 -30.74 -17.04 -13.66
C HIS A 685 -30.65 -15.84 -14.61
N ARG A 686 -29.53 -15.73 -15.31
CA ARG A 686 -29.45 -14.99 -16.59
C ARG A 686 -29.46 -15.98 -17.74
N GLY A 687 -30.24 -15.70 -18.79
CA GLY A 687 -30.20 -16.48 -20.03
C GLY A 687 -28.78 -16.59 -20.60
N CYS A 688 -28.48 -17.69 -21.30
CA CYS A 688 -27.14 -17.98 -21.84
C CYS A 688 -26.55 -16.81 -22.64
N PHE A 689 -27.38 -16.11 -23.42
CA PHE A 689 -26.97 -14.92 -24.17
C PHE A 689 -26.55 -13.74 -23.28
N ALA A 690 -27.32 -13.44 -22.24
CA ALA A 690 -26.99 -12.39 -21.27
C ALA A 690 -25.71 -12.72 -20.48
N LYS A 691 -25.47 -14.01 -20.16
CA LYS A 691 -24.20 -14.48 -19.57
C LYS A 691 -23.02 -14.24 -20.52
N LYS A 692 -23.15 -14.60 -21.80
CA LYS A 692 -22.10 -14.38 -22.82
C LYS A 692 -21.81 -12.90 -23.05
N LEU A 693 -22.85 -12.06 -23.20
CA LEU A 693 -22.72 -10.61 -23.35
C LEU A 693 -22.05 -9.97 -22.13
N GLY A 694 -22.42 -10.41 -20.92
CA GLY A 694 -21.78 -10.01 -19.67
C GLY A 694 -20.28 -10.35 -19.65
N LYS A 695 -19.92 -11.57 -20.05
CA LYS A 695 -18.51 -11.99 -20.18
C LYS A 695 -17.73 -11.12 -21.16
N ILE A 696 -18.28 -10.82 -22.34
CA ILE A 696 -17.64 -9.94 -23.34
C ILE A 696 -17.44 -8.53 -22.80
N LYS A 697 -18.45 -7.95 -22.14
CA LYS A 697 -18.37 -6.61 -21.55
C LYS A 697 -17.30 -6.54 -20.46
N GLN A 698 -17.18 -7.57 -19.63
CA GLN A 698 -16.13 -7.63 -18.62
C GLN A 698 -14.74 -7.82 -19.24
N LEU A 699 -14.62 -8.71 -20.23
CA LEU A 699 -13.38 -8.91 -20.98
C LEU A 699 -12.88 -7.59 -21.57
N TYR A 700 -13.75 -6.83 -22.23
CA TYR A 700 -13.43 -5.51 -22.79
C TYR A 700 -13.02 -4.50 -21.71
N ARG A 701 -13.68 -4.50 -20.55
CA ARG A 701 -13.34 -3.60 -19.43
C ARG A 701 -11.97 -3.90 -18.83
N SER A 702 -11.59 -5.17 -18.70
CA SER A 702 -10.27 -5.52 -18.17
C SER A 702 -9.13 -5.31 -19.16
N PHE A 703 -9.41 -5.14 -20.45
CA PHE A 703 -8.41 -4.78 -21.46
C PHE A 703 -8.21 -3.27 -21.63
N LYS A 704 -9.07 -2.42 -21.06
CA LYS A 704 -8.82 -0.98 -20.92
C LYS A 704 -7.95 -0.71 -19.71
#